data_AF-A0A966SAE1-F1
#
_entry.id   AF-A0A966SAE1-F1
#
_cell.length_a   1.000
_cell.length_b   1.000
_cell.length_c   1.000
_cell.angle_alpha   90.00
_cell.angle_beta   90.00
_cell.angle_gamma   90.00
#
_symmetry.space_group_name_H-M   'P 1'
#
loop_
_entity.id
_entity.type
_entity.pdbx_description
1 polymer ?
#
loop_
_entity_poly.entity_id
_entity_poly.type
_entity_poly.pdbx_seq_one_letter_code
_entity_poly.pdbx_strand_id
1 'polypeptide(L)'
;MHAIGRRGARVEACQRVAQRIPSKSKPHGHRGRRIRRRVRAGHHRRRDRADRRRNRRRVRRRGRQQHPQGSRASVRGAWRDADRRVQRILRHGVVGCRIRHRCRSRDAATRAFAASRRDRDHRGHRDARAACRSPPGRRAQGHSAARRTSHRRSREQRLSADAAFVRLLRAALDGSGAAVQVHLVALLAGAALSLAFAPFNLWPLAIVAPAVLFSLWGSAAPTRGDSPAQPASSVRAASPGRAASLGFAFGCGTFAAGTYWLYVSIHGFGKAPLWLALALMLGLVALMACYSALLGYVAARFFPQQGAVRWLIALPAGWVLLEWVRGWFLSGFGWLSLGYSQTGTWLAGWAPLGGVYTISLILVVMAGALAFWWTECESKAADASTVASKNSLVGSVIALLLLPWLAGLALGRIEWTRASGAPVGVAIVQGAIPQDQKWLAENRDNSLRRYRDLTLSALGTPLIVWPEAAAPELANNIVPYLGDLARAAEASGSSLLLGLIRAEPAESGDRPRYFNSILAFEKEITWYDKHHLVPFGEFFPVPEAVRRWMRLMNLPYSDFSRGAAMQPPLQVGGLALSASICYEDAYASSQIASVRSSTVLVNVTNDAWFGRSTARHQHLQISQMRAIEAQRYLVRAANDGISAVIGPRGDFVARAPEFQQAVLRSAIVPRTGASPYLRFGNVPLLILLVIALSAAVLRRVRP
;
A
#
# COMPACT_ATOMS: atom_id res chain seq x y z
N MET A 1 -50.61 -51.18 14.41
CA MET A 1 -50.81 -52.42 13.62
C MET A 1 -49.57 -52.69 12.77
N HIS A 2 -49.49 -53.86 12.12
CA HIS A 2 -48.36 -54.48 11.39
C HIS A 2 -47.34 -53.53 10.70
N ALA A 3 -46.00 -53.76 10.73
CA ALA A 3 -45.20 -54.97 10.42
C ALA A 3 -45.20 -55.32 8.91
N ILE A 4 -44.16 -55.83 8.25
CA ILE A 4 -42.75 -56.24 8.55
C ILE A 4 -41.98 -56.22 7.20
N GLY A 5 -40.65 -56.18 7.05
CA GLY A 5 -39.52 -56.19 7.98
C GLY A 5 -38.16 -55.97 7.25
N ARG A 6 -37.01 -56.10 7.95
CA ARG A 6 -35.98 -57.19 7.78
C ARG A 6 -35.11 -57.09 6.50
N ARG A 7 -33.78 -57.25 6.48
CA ARG A 7 -32.64 -57.49 7.43
C ARG A 7 -31.37 -56.99 6.68
N GLY A 8 -30.18 -56.74 7.23
CA GLY A 8 -29.51 -56.77 8.55
C GLY A 8 -28.05 -56.30 8.31
N ALA A 9 -27.09 -56.15 9.24
CA ALA A 9 -26.93 -56.32 10.69
C ALA A 9 -25.93 -55.20 11.15
N ARG A 10 -26.02 -54.56 12.33
CA ARG A 10 -25.83 -55.03 13.72
C ARG A 10 -24.42 -55.60 13.98
N VAL A 11 -23.71 -55.31 15.08
CA VAL A 11 -24.02 -54.56 16.34
C VAL A 11 -22.68 -54.00 16.94
N GLU A 12 -22.56 -53.08 17.92
CA GLU A 12 -23.01 -53.12 19.33
C GLU A 12 -22.95 -51.73 20.05
N ALA A 13 -23.72 -51.58 21.14
CA ALA A 13 -23.64 -50.68 22.33
C ALA A 13 -23.04 -49.24 22.27
N CYS A 14 -23.66 -48.15 22.77
CA CYS A 14 -24.16 -47.83 24.14
C CYS A 14 -23.05 -47.59 25.20
N GLN A 15 -23.11 -46.62 26.15
CA GLN A 15 -24.14 -45.61 26.47
C GLN A 15 -23.61 -44.42 27.33
N ARG A 16 -24.04 -43.19 27.00
CA ARG A 16 -24.50 -42.04 27.84
C ARG A 16 -23.89 -41.64 29.23
N VAL A 17 -23.98 -40.32 29.47
CA VAL A 17 -24.09 -39.57 30.77
C VAL A 17 -22.76 -39.20 31.50
N ALA A 18 -22.83 -38.20 32.41
CA ALA A 18 -21.71 -37.33 32.80
C ALA A 18 -21.79 -36.75 34.23
N GLN A 19 -20.68 -36.09 34.64
CA GLN A 19 -20.45 -35.19 35.80
C GLN A 19 -19.74 -35.73 37.08
N ARG A 20 -18.79 -34.90 37.58
CA ARG A 20 -18.24 -34.75 38.97
C ARG A 20 -17.27 -35.82 39.56
N ILE A 21 -15.97 -35.45 39.64
CA ILE A 21 -15.20 -35.07 40.87
C ILE A 21 -15.60 -35.80 42.19
N PRO A 22 -14.69 -36.41 43.03
CA PRO A 22 -13.38 -35.85 43.47
C PRO A 22 -12.16 -36.77 43.84
N SER A 23 -10.93 -36.21 43.69
CA SER A 23 -9.76 -36.16 44.63
C SER A 23 -9.04 -37.39 45.26
N LYS A 24 -7.68 -37.24 45.38
CA LYS A 24 -6.70 -37.88 46.35
C LYS A 24 -6.40 -39.38 46.13
N SER A 25 -5.22 -39.95 46.50
CA SER A 25 -3.98 -39.47 47.18
C SER A 25 -2.70 -40.25 46.78
N LYS A 26 -1.52 -39.80 47.27
CA LYS A 26 -0.18 -40.48 47.28
C LYS A 26 -0.14 -41.64 48.35
N PRO A 27 0.96 -42.39 48.67
CA PRO A 27 2.40 -42.24 48.32
C PRO A 27 3.26 -43.55 48.14
N HIS A 28 4.61 -43.41 48.24
CA HIS A 28 5.73 -44.38 48.47
C HIS A 28 6.78 -44.43 47.33
N GLY A 29 8.08 -44.73 47.55
CA GLY A 29 8.82 -44.95 48.82
C GLY A 29 10.36 -45.16 48.63
N HIS A 30 11.16 -44.79 49.66
CA HIS A 30 12.64 -44.74 49.75
C HIS A 30 13.52 -45.91 49.22
N ARG A 31 14.76 -45.56 48.77
CA ARG A 31 16.12 -46.04 49.22
C ARG A 31 17.22 -45.50 48.26
N GLY A 32 18.50 -45.24 48.61
CA GLY A 32 19.15 -44.97 49.90
C GLY A 32 20.55 -45.60 50.09
N ARG A 33 21.66 -44.81 50.14
CA ARG A 33 22.92 -45.04 50.93
C ARG A 33 24.02 -43.97 50.68
N ARG A 34 25.09 -43.96 51.51
CA ARG A 34 26.26 -43.06 51.51
C ARG A 34 27.57 -43.84 51.35
N ILE A 35 28.63 -43.21 50.81
CA ILE A 35 30.05 -43.50 51.15
C ILE A 35 30.80 -42.16 51.39
N ARG A 36 31.95 -42.20 52.09
CA ARG A 36 32.81 -41.06 52.54
C ARG A 36 34.28 -41.32 52.13
N ARG A 37 35.15 -40.30 52.35
CA ARG A 37 36.65 -40.33 52.49
C ARG A 37 37.45 -39.99 51.21
N ARG A 38 38.63 -39.32 51.27
CA ARG A 38 39.25 -38.40 52.28
C ARG A 38 40.60 -37.85 51.72
N VAL A 39 41.01 -36.64 52.16
CA VAL A 39 42.44 -36.24 52.41
C VAL A 39 43.34 -36.11 51.13
N ARG A 40 44.42 -35.31 51.04
CA ARG A 40 45.30 -34.58 52.00
C ARG A 40 45.60 -33.14 51.51
N ALA A 41 46.38 -32.38 52.28
CA ALA A 41 46.91 -31.06 51.93
C ALA A 41 48.41 -30.95 52.27
N GLY A 42 49.13 -29.95 51.72
CA GLY A 42 50.51 -29.65 52.13
C GLY A 42 51.21 -28.49 51.40
N HIS A 43 51.47 -27.40 52.13
CA HIS A 43 52.57 -26.41 51.94
C HIS A 43 52.62 -25.59 50.61
N HIS A 44 53.32 -24.44 50.48
CA HIS A 44 54.34 -23.79 51.34
C HIS A 44 54.36 -22.23 51.19
N ARG A 45 54.95 -21.51 52.16
CA ARG A 45 55.62 -20.16 52.15
C ARG A 45 54.97 -18.98 51.37
N ARG A 46 54.55 -17.87 52.00
CA ARG A 46 55.33 -16.73 52.60
C ARG A 46 56.19 -15.90 51.62
N ARG A 47 55.73 -14.67 51.32
CA ARG A 47 56.40 -13.37 51.03
C ARG A 47 55.28 -12.34 50.72
N ASP A 48 55.35 -11.02 50.98
CA ASP A 48 56.12 -10.28 51.98
C ASP A 48 55.44 -8.91 52.31
N ARG A 49 56.10 -8.10 53.15
CA ARG A 49 55.89 -6.69 53.56
C ARG A 49 55.63 -5.67 52.41
N ALA A 50 55.19 -4.41 52.62
CA ALA A 50 54.44 -3.72 53.70
C ALA A 50 54.22 -2.20 53.36
N ASP A 51 53.37 -1.52 54.15
CA ASP A 51 53.45 -0.08 54.52
C ASP A 51 53.05 1.06 53.52
N ARG A 52 52.87 2.26 54.10
CA ARG A 52 52.87 3.65 53.57
C ARG A 52 51.55 4.39 53.31
N ARG A 53 51.08 4.99 54.41
CA ARG A 53 50.08 6.07 54.56
C ARG A 53 50.55 7.44 53.97
N ARG A 54 49.58 8.36 53.77
CA ARG A 54 49.66 9.87 53.72
C ARG A 54 50.49 10.49 52.57
N ASN A 55 49.98 11.41 51.75
CA ASN A 55 49.36 12.74 52.04
C ASN A 55 48.35 13.12 50.93
N ARG A 56 47.34 14.02 51.03
CA ARG A 56 46.91 15.10 51.96
C ARG A 56 47.42 16.52 51.65
N ARG A 57 46.48 17.46 51.40
CA ARG A 57 46.58 18.93 51.15
C ARG A 57 46.87 19.34 49.68
N ARG A 58 46.48 20.51 49.16
CA ARG A 58 45.40 21.51 49.45
C ARG A 58 45.49 22.61 48.37
N VAL A 59 44.36 23.09 47.84
CA VAL A 59 44.12 24.54 47.62
C VAL A 59 42.73 24.86 48.21
N ARG A 60 42.48 26.11 48.62
CA ARG A 60 41.34 26.50 49.48
C ARG A 60 41.05 28.01 49.37
N ARG A 61 39.79 28.41 49.64
CA ARG A 61 39.24 29.80 49.73
C ARG A 61 38.70 30.33 48.38
N ARG A 62 37.68 31.20 48.34
CA ARG A 62 36.76 31.72 49.40
C ARG A 62 35.43 32.17 48.77
N GLY A 63 34.36 32.16 49.56
CA GLY A 63 33.06 32.76 49.23
C GLY A 63 32.02 32.31 50.27
N ARG A 64 31.53 33.22 51.13
CA ARG A 64 30.63 32.88 52.24
C ARG A 64 29.83 34.10 52.72
N GLN A 65 28.54 34.15 52.39
CA GLN A 65 27.47 34.93 53.02
C GLN A 65 26.22 34.03 52.91
N GLN A 66 25.71 33.49 54.02
CA GLN A 66 24.78 34.10 54.99
C GLN A 66 23.33 34.12 54.50
N HIS A 67 22.48 33.37 55.21
CA HIS A 67 21.02 33.37 55.11
C HIS A 67 20.42 34.59 55.83
N PRO A 68 19.19 34.96 55.46
CA PRO A 68 18.11 34.97 56.47
C PRO A 68 17.09 33.83 56.29
N GLN A 69 16.18 33.70 57.24
CA GLN A 69 15.05 32.77 57.21
C GLN A 69 13.82 33.43 56.58
N GLY A 70 12.93 32.64 55.95
CA GLY A 70 11.66 33.12 55.41
C GLY A 70 10.68 31.97 55.13
N SER A 71 9.47 32.10 55.69
CA SER A 71 8.22 31.34 55.46
C SER A 71 8.25 30.05 54.61
N ARG A 72 7.82 28.94 55.22
CA ARG A 72 7.36 27.73 54.48
C ARG A 72 6.00 28.00 53.82
N ALA A 73 5.87 27.71 52.53
CA ALA A 73 4.58 27.43 51.87
C ALA A 73 4.74 26.20 50.97
N SER A 74 3.93 25.17 51.18
CA SER A 74 4.16 23.83 50.58
C SER A 74 3.20 23.51 49.44
N VAL A 75 3.59 23.81 48.19
CA VAL A 75 2.88 23.35 46.99
C VAL A 75 3.60 22.14 46.40
N ARG A 76 3.40 20.96 47.00
CA ARG A 76 3.90 19.66 46.51
C ARG A 76 2.73 18.73 46.18
N GLY A 77 2.11 18.91 45.00
CA GLY A 77 0.89 18.16 44.64
C GLY A 77 0.51 18.17 43.16
N ALA A 78 1.47 18.11 42.23
CA ALA A 78 1.18 17.97 40.78
C ALA A 78 2.33 17.30 40.01
N TRP A 79 3.55 17.78 40.22
CA TRP A 79 4.77 17.50 39.43
C TRP A 79 5.33 16.06 39.48
N ARG A 80 4.57 15.04 39.91
CA ARG A 80 5.10 13.66 40.03
C ARG A 80 4.33 12.59 39.24
N ASP A 81 3.05 12.78 38.93
CA ASP A 81 2.22 11.68 38.42
C ASP A 81 1.98 11.68 36.90
N ALA A 82 2.49 12.68 36.17
CA ALA A 82 2.67 12.60 34.72
C ALA A 82 3.94 11.79 34.38
N ASP A 83 5.09 12.22 34.93
CA ASP A 83 6.39 11.60 34.72
C ASP A 83 6.40 10.10 35.14
N ARG A 84 5.79 9.78 36.30
CA ARG A 84 5.58 8.39 36.75
C ARG A 84 4.61 7.56 35.90
N ARG A 85 3.87 8.13 34.95
CA ARG A 85 3.07 7.38 33.97
C ARG A 85 3.91 7.03 32.75
N VAL A 86 4.55 8.04 32.14
CA VAL A 86 5.46 7.84 30.99
C VAL A 86 6.57 6.83 31.35
N GLN A 87 7.22 6.99 32.51
CA GLN A 87 8.29 6.10 32.95
C GLN A 87 7.84 4.68 33.36
N ARG A 88 6.55 4.46 33.68
CA ARG A 88 6.04 3.10 33.98
C ARG A 88 5.67 2.33 32.72
N ILE A 89 4.98 2.97 31.77
CA ILE A 89 4.57 2.34 30.51
C ILE A 89 5.80 1.98 29.67
N LEU A 90 6.87 2.77 29.74
CA LEU A 90 8.18 2.45 29.14
C LEU A 90 8.99 1.36 29.87
N ARG A 91 8.48 0.73 30.93
CA ARG A 91 9.22 -0.27 31.72
C ARG A 91 8.48 -1.59 31.99
N HIS A 92 7.15 -1.62 32.02
CA HIS A 92 6.38 -2.87 32.15
C HIS A 92 5.08 -2.85 31.35
N GLY A 93 4.84 -3.94 30.61
CA GLY A 93 3.53 -4.29 30.05
C GLY A 93 2.89 -5.47 30.79
N VAL A 94 1.60 -5.67 30.53
CA VAL A 94 0.76 -6.82 30.95
C VAL A 94 0.45 -6.94 32.46
N VAL A 95 -0.81 -6.71 32.84
CA VAL A 95 -1.77 -7.74 33.33
C VAL A 95 -3.17 -7.12 33.44
N GLY A 96 -4.19 -7.89 33.06
CA GLY A 96 -5.55 -7.43 32.77
C GLY A 96 -6.37 -6.81 33.92
N CYS A 97 -7.38 -6.04 33.51
CA CYS A 97 -8.42 -5.47 34.37
C CYS A 97 -9.74 -6.26 34.25
N ARG A 98 -10.45 -6.49 35.36
CA ARG A 98 -11.78 -7.13 35.39
C ARG A 98 -12.89 -6.09 35.31
N ILE A 99 -13.89 -6.31 34.46
CA ILE A 99 -15.09 -5.46 34.35
C ILE A 99 -16.13 -5.88 35.40
N ARG A 100 -16.77 -4.89 36.04
CA ARG A 100 -18.09 -5.04 36.70
C ARG A 100 -18.96 -3.80 36.42
N HIS A 101 -20.25 -4.03 36.16
CA HIS A 101 -21.25 -3.00 35.89
C HIS A 101 -21.81 -2.37 37.19
N ARG A 102 -22.31 -1.13 37.08
CA ARG A 102 -23.74 -0.84 37.34
C ARG A 102 -24.24 0.45 36.69
N CYS A 103 -25.57 0.55 36.60
CA CYS A 103 -26.35 1.64 36.00
C CYS A 103 -26.46 2.85 36.99
N ARG A 104 -27.25 3.93 36.78
CA ARG A 104 -28.60 4.03 36.19
C ARG A 104 -29.07 5.49 36.07
N SER A 105 -30.04 5.75 35.18
CA SER A 105 -31.07 6.85 35.23
C SER A 105 -30.60 8.32 35.10
N ARG A 106 -31.39 9.30 34.64
CA ARG A 106 -32.80 9.35 34.15
C ARG A 106 -33.08 10.65 33.33
N ASP A 107 -34.13 10.63 32.50
CA ASP A 107 -35.12 11.69 32.17
C ASP A 107 -34.66 13.11 31.67
N ALA A 108 -35.43 13.90 30.88
CA ALA A 108 -36.58 13.68 29.98
C ALA A 108 -36.92 14.97 29.15
N ALA A 109 -38.01 14.91 28.35
CA ALA A 109 -38.88 16.01 27.90
C ALA A 109 -38.52 16.93 26.69
N THR A 110 -39.05 16.51 25.52
CA THR A 110 -39.92 17.29 24.58
C THR A 110 -39.87 18.83 24.50
N ARG A 111 -39.86 19.33 23.24
CA ARG A 111 -41.03 19.98 22.59
C ARG A 111 -40.87 20.07 21.07
N ALA A 112 -41.97 20.29 20.36
CA ALA A 112 -42.03 20.55 18.91
C ALA A 112 -42.97 21.75 18.66
N PHE A 113 -42.79 22.46 17.54
CA PHE A 113 -43.76 23.39 16.98
C PHE A 113 -43.61 23.45 15.45
N ALA A 114 -44.60 23.97 14.72
CA ALA A 114 -44.74 23.73 13.29
C ALA A 114 -45.25 24.92 12.46
N ALA A 115 -44.92 24.84 11.16
CA ALA A 115 -45.68 25.31 10.00
C ALA A 115 -45.75 26.81 9.63
N SER A 116 -45.98 27.00 8.32
CA SER A 116 -46.51 28.20 7.62
C SER A 116 -45.57 29.40 7.42
N ARG A 117 -45.78 30.28 6.42
CA ARG A 117 -46.11 30.12 4.98
C ARG A 117 -45.96 31.49 4.29
N ARG A 118 -45.91 31.51 2.94
CA ARG A 118 -45.93 32.68 2.03
C ARG A 118 -44.63 33.52 2.00
N ASP A 119 -44.13 34.10 0.90
CA ASP A 119 -44.56 34.39 -0.50
C ASP A 119 -44.75 35.89 -0.78
N ARG A 120 -43.86 36.45 -1.63
CA ARG A 120 -44.14 37.45 -2.68
C ARG A 120 -42.90 37.81 -3.51
N ASP A 121 -43.08 37.79 -4.84
CA ASP A 121 -42.78 38.85 -5.84
C ASP A 121 -41.65 39.90 -5.60
N HIS A 122 -40.94 40.43 -6.62
CA HIS A 122 -41.50 40.90 -7.91
C HIS A 122 -40.42 41.26 -8.98
N ARG A 123 -40.76 41.13 -10.29
CA ARG A 123 -40.24 41.84 -11.51
C ARG A 123 -38.75 41.62 -11.92
N GLY A 124 -38.39 41.71 -13.22
CA GLY A 124 -39.23 41.79 -14.44
C GLY A 124 -38.50 42.19 -15.74
N HIS A 125 -39.17 41.93 -16.89
CA HIS A 125 -38.86 42.18 -18.32
C HIS A 125 -38.32 40.96 -19.12
N ARG A 126 -38.96 40.48 -20.22
CA ARG A 126 -39.45 41.10 -21.49
C ARG A 126 -38.31 41.50 -22.44
N ASP A 127 -38.33 41.25 -23.75
CA ASP A 127 -39.23 40.50 -24.66
C ASP A 127 -38.33 39.94 -25.83
N ALA A 128 -38.72 39.38 -26.99
CA ALA A 128 -39.95 39.35 -27.79
C ALA A 128 -40.05 38.05 -28.67
N ARG A 129 -40.50 38.16 -29.94
CA ARG A 129 -40.64 37.07 -30.94
C ARG A 129 -40.54 37.63 -32.37
N ALA A 130 -40.19 36.80 -33.37
CA ALA A 130 -40.61 36.95 -34.78
C ALA A 130 -40.43 35.64 -35.59
N ALA A 131 -41.24 35.39 -36.62
CA ALA A 131 -41.10 34.26 -37.55
C ALA A 131 -41.91 34.42 -38.86
N CYS A 132 -41.33 33.99 -39.99
CA CYS A 132 -41.97 33.68 -41.30
C CYS A 132 -41.19 32.50 -41.93
N ARG A 133 -41.75 31.42 -42.51
CA ARG A 133 -42.80 31.20 -43.54
C ARG A 133 -42.33 31.34 -45.01
N SER A 134 -42.47 30.22 -45.74
CA SER A 134 -42.10 29.94 -47.15
C SER A 134 -43.21 30.42 -48.15
N PRO A 135 -43.12 30.26 -49.51
CA PRO A 135 -43.08 28.95 -50.22
C PRO A 135 -42.19 28.94 -51.53
N PRO A 136 -42.53 28.36 -52.72
CA PRO A 136 -41.65 27.32 -53.33
C PRO A 136 -41.20 27.52 -54.81
N GLY A 137 -40.23 26.70 -55.27
CA GLY A 137 -39.76 26.63 -56.67
C GLY A 137 -39.38 25.20 -57.12
N ARG A 138 -39.28 24.94 -58.44
CA ARG A 138 -39.18 23.59 -59.05
C ARG A 138 -37.83 23.28 -59.72
N ARG A 139 -37.54 21.96 -59.83
CA ARG A 139 -36.61 21.26 -60.76
C ARG A 139 -35.09 21.55 -60.66
N ALA A 140 -34.35 20.49 -60.30
CA ALA A 140 -33.29 19.91 -61.16
C ALA A 140 -32.98 18.47 -60.73
N GLN A 141 -32.86 17.54 -61.68
CA GLN A 141 -32.27 16.21 -61.45
C GLN A 141 -30.76 16.27 -61.75
N GLY A 142 -29.92 15.43 -61.11
CA GLY A 142 -28.51 15.31 -61.54
C GLY A 142 -27.44 14.92 -60.51
N HIS A 143 -27.75 14.83 -59.19
CA HIS A 143 -26.71 14.69 -58.15
C HIS A 143 -26.79 13.40 -57.30
N SER A 144 -26.85 12.23 -57.94
CA SER A 144 -26.86 10.92 -57.24
C SER A 144 -25.51 10.17 -57.24
N ALA A 145 -24.69 10.28 -58.28
CA ALA A 145 -23.47 9.48 -58.41
C ALA A 145 -22.33 9.96 -57.48
N ALA A 146 -22.05 11.27 -57.48
CA ALA A 146 -20.88 11.86 -56.81
C ALA A 146 -20.87 11.73 -55.27
N ARG A 147 -22.04 11.60 -54.62
CA ARG A 147 -22.11 11.40 -53.15
C ARG A 147 -21.83 9.97 -52.71
N ARG A 148 -21.92 8.96 -53.59
CA ARG A 148 -21.54 7.57 -53.26
C ARG A 148 -20.03 7.35 -53.33
N THR A 149 -19.33 8.03 -54.25
CA THR A 149 -17.86 7.92 -54.40
C THR A 149 -17.09 8.67 -53.31
N SER A 150 -17.54 9.87 -52.90
CA SER A 150 -16.88 10.60 -51.80
C SER A 150 -16.97 9.88 -50.46
N HIS A 151 -18.14 9.31 -50.12
CA HIS A 151 -18.28 8.50 -48.91
C HIS A 151 -17.42 7.24 -48.95
N ARG A 152 -17.30 6.58 -50.10
CA ARG A 152 -16.44 5.40 -50.28
C ARG A 152 -14.97 5.74 -50.03
N ARG A 153 -14.44 6.79 -50.67
CA ARG A 153 -13.07 7.30 -50.42
C ARG A 153 -12.85 7.70 -48.97
N SER A 154 -13.82 8.35 -48.31
CA SER A 154 -13.69 8.72 -46.89
C SER A 154 -13.65 7.51 -45.94
N ARG A 155 -14.21 6.37 -46.36
CA ARG A 155 -14.20 5.11 -45.61
C ARG A 155 -12.89 4.34 -45.85
N GLU A 156 -12.40 4.33 -47.08
CA GLU A 156 -11.09 3.77 -47.47
C GLU A 156 -9.94 4.55 -46.80
N GLN A 157 -10.01 5.88 -46.72
CA GLN A 157 -9.03 6.71 -46.00
C GLN A 157 -9.04 6.47 -44.48
N ARG A 158 -10.22 6.28 -43.85
CA ARG A 158 -10.28 5.92 -42.42
C ARG A 158 -9.71 4.53 -42.15
N LEU A 159 -10.01 3.54 -42.99
CA LEU A 159 -9.37 2.21 -42.95
C LEU A 159 -7.85 2.30 -43.14
N SER A 160 -7.35 3.28 -43.90
CA SER A 160 -5.91 3.47 -44.07
C SER A 160 -5.19 4.00 -42.82
N ALA A 161 -5.89 4.69 -41.90
CA ALA A 161 -5.30 5.22 -40.66
C ALA A 161 -5.08 4.11 -39.61
N ASP A 162 -6.07 3.24 -39.40
CA ASP A 162 -5.92 2.05 -38.54
C ASP A 162 -4.83 1.12 -39.10
N ALA A 163 -4.82 0.94 -40.42
CA ALA A 163 -3.76 0.21 -41.11
C ALA A 163 -2.39 0.91 -41.05
N ALA A 164 -2.31 2.25 -40.85
CA ALA A 164 -1.04 2.96 -40.81
C ALA A 164 -0.26 2.67 -39.52
N PHE A 165 -0.91 2.60 -38.35
CA PHE A 165 -0.24 2.20 -37.10
C PHE A 165 0.28 0.75 -37.19
N VAL A 166 -0.55 -0.17 -37.70
CA VAL A 166 -0.16 -1.57 -37.90
C VAL A 166 0.96 -1.71 -38.94
N ARG A 167 0.94 -0.92 -40.02
CA ARG A 167 2.02 -0.88 -41.03
C ARG A 167 3.30 -0.26 -40.49
N LEU A 168 3.23 0.77 -39.64
CA LEU A 168 4.41 1.37 -39.01
C LEU A 168 5.06 0.37 -38.05
N LEU A 169 4.24 -0.34 -37.26
CA LEU A 169 4.70 -1.44 -36.43
C LEU A 169 5.33 -2.56 -37.28
N ARG A 170 4.69 -2.98 -38.38
CA ARG A 170 5.19 -4.05 -39.24
C ARG A 170 6.46 -3.66 -40.03
N ALA A 171 6.57 -2.43 -40.51
CA ALA A 171 7.80 -1.91 -41.10
C ALA A 171 8.97 -1.86 -40.08
N ALA A 172 8.66 -1.67 -38.79
CA ALA A 172 9.61 -1.84 -37.69
C ALA A 172 9.82 -3.31 -37.25
N LEU A 173 9.27 -4.30 -37.96
CA LEU A 173 9.37 -5.73 -37.67
C LEU A 173 9.86 -6.58 -38.86
N ASP A 174 9.83 -6.08 -40.09
CA ASP A 174 10.20 -6.85 -41.30
C ASP A 174 11.70 -6.74 -41.67
N GLY A 175 12.48 -5.92 -40.98
CA GLY A 175 13.92 -5.76 -41.22
C GLY A 175 14.77 -6.93 -40.71
N SER A 176 16.03 -7.04 -41.16
CA SER A 176 16.97 -8.06 -40.67
C SER A 176 17.34 -7.93 -39.17
N GLY A 177 16.96 -6.82 -38.53
CA GLY A 177 16.99 -6.59 -37.07
C GLY A 177 15.69 -6.92 -36.32
N ALA A 178 14.68 -7.49 -37.00
CA ALA A 178 13.32 -7.75 -36.50
C ALA A 178 13.24 -8.16 -35.02
N ALA A 179 14.01 -9.19 -34.63
CA ALA A 179 13.99 -9.74 -33.28
C ALA A 179 14.38 -8.70 -32.21
N VAL A 180 15.35 -7.83 -32.49
CA VAL A 180 15.78 -6.74 -31.59
C VAL A 180 14.69 -5.67 -31.52
N GLN A 181 14.11 -5.32 -32.66
CA GLN A 181 13.04 -4.32 -32.74
C GLN A 181 11.79 -4.74 -31.93
N VAL A 182 11.41 -6.04 -31.93
CA VAL A 182 10.30 -6.53 -31.10
C VAL A 182 10.57 -6.34 -29.59
N HIS A 183 11.79 -6.66 -29.14
CA HIS A 183 12.16 -6.50 -27.73
C HIS A 183 12.28 -5.03 -27.34
N LEU A 184 12.72 -4.15 -28.26
CA LEU A 184 12.71 -2.70 -28.05
C LEU A 184 11.28 -2.15 -27.93
N VAL A 185 10.33 -2.59 -28.76
CA VAL A 185 8.91 -2.21 -28.61
C VAL A 185 8.34 -2.69 -27.27
N ALA A 186 8.65 -3.92 -26.85
CA ALA A 186 8.25 -4.43 -25.53
C ALA A 186 8.84 -3.59 -24.38
N LEU A 187 10.15 -3.28 -24.45
CA LEU A 187 10.87 -2.44 -23.48
C LEU A 187 10.27 -1.02 -23.40
N LEU A 188 10.00 -0.39 -24.54
CA LEU A 188 9.44 0.97 -24.61
C LEU A 188 7.97 1.01 -24.17
N ALA A 189 7.17 -0.02 -24.49
CA ALA A 189 5.81 -0.14 -23.96
C ALA A 189 5.82 -0.28 -22.42
N GLY A 190 6.74 -1.08 -21.88
CA GLY A 190 6.96 -1.19 -20.44
C GLY A 190 7.38 0.16 -19.82
N ALA A 191 8.34 0.86 -20.42
CA ALA A 191 8.77 2.18 -19.95
C ALA A 191 7.61 3.19 -19.98
N ALA A 192 6.78 3.19 -21.03
CA ALA A 192 5.60 4.03 -21.14
C ALA A 192 4.54 3.70 -20.07
N LEU A 193 4.40 2.45 -19.64
CA LEU A 193 3.49 2.07 -18.54
C LEU A 193 3.82 2.82 -17.23
N SER A 194 5.09 3.17 -16.97
CA SER A 194 5.45 3.95 -15.79
C SER A 194 4.77 5.34 -15.73
N LEU A 195 4.42 5.90 -16.89
CA LEU A 195 3.74 7.20 -17.02
C LEU A 195 2.23 7.12 -16.70
N ALA A 196 1.65 5.92 -16.57
CA ALA A 196 0.27 5.76 -16.12
C ALA A 196 0.10 6.10 -14.62
N PHE A 197 1.19 6.07 -13.85
CA PHE A 197 1.21 6.33 -12.41
C PHE A 197 1.52 7.80 -12.11
N ALA A 198 1.30 8.21 -10.86
CA ALA A 198 1.67 9.54 -10.39
C ALA A 198 3.21 9.75 -10.46
N PRO A 199 3.69 10.97 -10.80
CA PRO A 199 2.93 12.22 -10.96
C PRO A 199 2.24 12.40 -12.31
N PHE A 200 2.57 11.61 -13.33
CA PHE A 200 2.14 11.84 -14.72
C PHE A 200 0.67 11.50 -14.97
N ASN A 201 0.16 10.42 -14.36
CA ASN A 201 -1.24 10.00 -14.40
C ASN A 201 -1.83 9.82 -15.82
N LEU A 202 -1.00 9.42 -16.80
CA LEU A 202 -1.42 9.10 -18.17
C LEU A 202 -2.11 7.73 -18.22
N TRP A 203 -3.22 7.62 -17.50
CA TRP A 203 -3.97 6.39 -17.24
C TRP A 203 -4.31 5.51 -18.46
N PRO A 204 -4.47 6.01 -19.72
CA PRO A 204 -4.70 5.13 -20.87
C PRO A 204 -3.54 4.17 -21.14
N LEU A 205 -2.31 4.53 -20.74
CA LEU A 205 -1.13 3.66 -20.89
C LEU A 205 -1.22 2.39 -20.03
N ALA A 206 -2.01 2.39 -18.94
CA ALA A 206 -2.31 1.19 -18.16
C ALA A 206 -3.20 0.17 -18.92
N ILE A 207 -3.78 0.57 -20.06
CA ILE A 207 -4.53 -0.30 -20.98
C ILE A 207 -3.67 -0.58 -22.22
N VAL A 208 -3.12 0.47 -22.84
CA VAL A 208 -2.40 0.37 -24.12
C VAL A 208 -1.08 -0.40 -23.99
N ALA A 209 -0.28 -0.18 -22.95
CA ALA A 209 1.02 -0.87 -22.83
C ALA A 209 0.87 -2.39 -22.61
N PRO A 210 -0.01 -2.88 -21.70
CA PRO A 210 -0.31 -4.32 -21.63
C PRO A 210 -0.92 -4.87 -22.93
N ALA A 211 -1.74 -4.09 -23.65
CA ALA A 211 -2.31 -4.53 -24.92
C ALA A 211 -1.23 -4.75 -25.99
N VAL A 212 -0.23 -3.86 -26.08
CA VAL A 212 0.93 -4.03 -26.95
C VAL A 212 1.68 -5.33 -26.60
N LEU A 213 2.01 -5.56 -25.31
CA LEU A 213 2.66 -6.81 -24.89
C LEU A 213 1.83 -8.05 -25.27
N PHE A 214 0.50 -7.99 -25.09
CA PHE A 214 -0.40 -9.09 -25.44
C PHE A 214 -0.38 -9.38 -26.95
N SER A 215 -0.44 -8.35 -27.80
CA SER A 215 -0.26 -8.53 -29.24
C SER A 215 1.12 -9.08 -29.61
N LEU A 216 2.20 -8.66 -28.94
CA LEU A 216 3.55 -9.24 -29.13
C LEU A 216 3.65 -10.72 -28.70
N TRP A 217 2.75 -11.19 -27.81
CA TRP A 217 2.53 -12.60 -27.46
C TRP A 217 1.53 -13.32 -28.37
N GLY A 218 0.92 -12.63 -29.34
CA GLY A 218 0.03 -13.19 -30.37
C GLY A 218 0.72 -13.30 -31.74
N SER A 219 1.55 -12.33 -32.10
CA SER A 219 2.30 -12.33 -33.34
C SER A 219 3.33 -13.46 -33.39
N ALA A 220 3.12 -14.41 -34.31
CA ALA A 220 4.15 -15.34 -34.73
C ALA A 220 5.36 -14.58 -35.27
N ALA A 221 6.57 -15.08 -35.01
CA ALA A 221 7.76 -14.59 -35.69
C ALA A 221 7.92 -15.34 -37.02
N PRO A 222 8.31 -14.67 -38.12
CA PRO A 222 8.91 -15.37 -39.25
C PRO A 222 10.17 -16.10 -38.76
N THR A 223 10.21 -17.43 -38.88
CA THR A 223 11.40 -18.20 -38.53
C THR A 223 12.37 -18.18 -39.72
N ARG A 224 13.65 -17.86 -39.49
CA ARG A 224 14.70 -18.01 -40.52
C ARG A 224 14.79 -19.49 -40.90
N GLY A 225 14.22 -19.85 -42.05
CA GLY A 225 14.16 -21.23 -42.56
C GLY A 225 12.81 -21.64 -43.14
N ASP A 226 11.71 -20.89 -42.89
CA ASP A 226 10.42 -21.22 -43.48
C ASP A 226 10.37 -20.85 -44.97
N SER A 227 10.39 -21.85 -45.86
CA SER A 227 10.25 -21.67 -47.32
C SER A 227 8.85 -21.11 -47.69
N PRO A 228 8.73 -20.28 -48.75
CA PRO A 228 7.50 -19.51 -49.06
C PRO A 228 6.33 -20.33 -49.62
N ALA A 229 6.31 -21.65 -49.42
CA ALA A 229 5.37 -22.59 -50.04
C ALA A 229 4.35 -23.24 -49.08
N GLN A 230 4.39 -22.92 -47.78
CA GLN A 230 3.37 -23.41 -46.82
C GLN A 230 2.19 -22.42 -46.70
N PRO A 231 0.93 -22.90 -46.70
CA PRO A 231 -0.24 -22.04 -46.61
C PRO A 231 -0.33 -21.35 -45.24
N ALA A 232 -0.83 -20.12 -45.21
CA ALA A 232 -0.88 -19.24 -44.03
C ALA A 232 -1.88 -19.68 -42.92
N SER A 233 -2.37 -20.91 -42.95
CA SER A 233 -3.35 -21.46 -41.99
C SER A 233 -2.74 -21.89 -40.65
N SER A 234 -1.42 -22.03 -40.55
CA SER A 234 -0.71 -22.46 -39.33
C SER A 234 0.11 -21.32 -38.69
N VAL A 235 -0.59 -20.35 -38.08
CA VAL A 235 0.05 -19.33 -37.23
C VAL A 235 0.73 -20.03 -36.03
N ARG A 236 2.03 -20.33 -36.17
CA ARG A 236 2.84 -20.97 -35.13
C ARG A 236 2.86 -20.09 -33.87
N ALA A 237 2.41 -20.67 -32.76
CA ALA A 237 2.47 -20.03 -31.45
C ALA A 237 3.88 -19.53 -31.14
N ALA A 238 3.99 -18.31 -30.58
CA ALA A 238 5.26 -17.79 -30.09
C ALA A 238 5.86 -18.78 -29.07
N SER A 239 7.12 -19.18 -29.28
CA SER A 239 7.76 -20.17 -28.42
C SER A 239 7.78 -19.68 -26.95
N PRO A 240 7.62 -20.57 -25.95
CA PRO A 240 7.58 -20.13 -24.55
C PRO A 240 8.79 -19.31 -24.10
N GLY A 241 9.98 -19.59 -24.67
CA GLY A 241 11.18 -18.78 -24.46
C GLY A 241 11.07 -17.36 -25.05
N ARG A 242 10.52 -17.18 -26.25
CA ARG A 242 10.27 -15.85 -26.85
C ARG A 242 9.18 -15.08 -26.09
N ALA A 243 8.13 -15.75 -25.66
CA ALA A 243 7.09 -15.11 -24.85
C ALA A 243 7.68 -14.66 -23.49
N ALA A 244 8.54 -15.47 -22.88
CA ALA A 244 9.29 -15.09 -21.68
C ALA A 244 10.22 -13.90 -21.92
N SER A 245 11.02 -13.89 -22.99
CA SER A 245 11.98 -12.80 -23.25
C SER A 245 11.31 -11.47 -23.57
N LEU A 246 10.16 -11.48 -24.27
CA LEU A 246 9.34 -10.28 -24.49
C LEU A 246 8.68 -9.79 -23.19
N GLY A 247 8.19 -10.71 -22.35
CA GLY A 247 7.68 -10.39 -21.02
C GLY A 247 8.76 -9.78 -20.11
N PHE A 248 9.98 -10.33 -20.17
CA PHE A 248 11.14 -9.82 -19.45
C PHE A 248 11.53 -8.41 -19.93
N ALA A 249 11.61 -8.17 -21.24
CA ALA A 249 11.91 -6.85 -21.79
C ALA A 249 10.88 -5.79 -21.35
N PHE A 250 9.58 -6.12 -21.41
CA PHE A 250 8.51 -5.24 -20.92
C PHE A 250 8.61 -4.98 -19.40
N GLY A 251 8.87 -6.02 -18.62
CA GLY A 251 9.09 -5.90 -17.18
C GLY A 251 10.28 -5.00 -16.85
N CYS A 252 11.41 -5.18 -17.53
CA CYS A 252 12.60 -4.35 -17.38
C CYS A 252 12.29 -2.88 -17.68
N GLY A 253 11.55 -2.58 -18.75
CA GLY A 253 11.12 -1.21 -19.06
C GLY A 253 10.23 -0.62 -17.96
N THR A 254 9.24 -1.39 -17.51
CA THR A 254 8.27 -0.98 -16.47
C THR A 254 8.96 -0.62 -15.17
N PHE A 255 9.85 -1.49 -14.67
CA PHE A 255 10.49 -1.30 -13.38
C PHE A 255 11.73 -0.40 -13.46
N ALA A 256 12.51 -0.39 -14.55
CA ALA A 256 13.61 0.57 -14.69
C ALA A 256 13.09 2.01 -14.74
N ALA A 257 12.07 2.30 -15.56
CA ALA A 257 11.48 3.64 -15.63
C ALA A 257 10.63 3.97 -14.39
N GLY A 258 9.96 2.98 -13.80
CA GLY A 258 9.06 3.18 -12.67
C GLY A 258 9.75 3.24 -11.29
N THR A 259 10.91 2.60 -11.11
CA THR A 259 11.62 2.50 -9.80
C THR A 259 13.10 2.92 -9.83
N TYR A 260 13.53 3.71 -10.83
CA TYR A 260 14.88 4.32 -10.88
C TYR A 260 15.28 5.05 -9.59
N TRP A 261 14.31 5.58 -8.84
CA TRP A 261 14.49 6.32 -7.60
C TRP A 261 15.20 5.52 -6.50
N LEU A 262 15.23 4.18 -6.59
CA LEU A 262 16.02 3.32 -5.70
C LEU A 262 17.51 3.67 -5.72
N TYR A 263 18.04 4.14 -6.86
CA TYR A 263 19.40 4.65 -6.95
C TYR A 263 19.64 5.84 -6.01
N VAL A 264 18.68 6.75 -5.87
CA VAL A 264 18.77 7.92 -4.98
C VAL A 264 18.86 7.48 -3.52
N SER A 265 18.06 6.49 -3.13
CA SER A 265 18.11 5.92 -1.78
C SER A 265 19.41 5.19 -1.48
N ILE A 266 19.87 4.32 -2.39
CA ILE A 266 21.01 3.42 -2.15
C ILE A 266 22.36 4.15 -2.30
N HIS A 267 22.54 4.94 -3.35
CA HIS A 267 23.78 5.68 -3.60
C HIS A 267 23.77 7.06 -2.92
N GLY A 268 22.71 7.85 -3.15
CA GLY A 268 22.63 9.25 -2.70
C GLY A 268 22.62 9.38 -1.18
N PHE A 269 21.75 8.64 -0.49
CA PHE A 269 21.65 8.65 0.97
C PHE A 269 22.40 7.50 1.64
N GLY A 270 22.29 6.26 1.14
CA GLY A 270 22.97 5.09 1.68
C GLY A 270 24.49 5.05 1.45
N LYS A 271 25.03 5.96 0.62
CA LYS A 271 26.46 6.09 0.27
C LYS A 271 27.11 4.81 -0.28
N ALA A 272 26.32 3.86 -0.76
CA ALA A 272 26.84 2.65 -1.40
C ALA A 272 27.61 3.00 -2.69
N PRO A 273 28.70 2.29 -3.04
CA PRO A 273 29.41 2.48 -4.31
C PRO A 273 28.48 2.38 -5.53
N LEU A 274 28.75 3.18 -6.56
CA LEU A 274 27.91 3.28 -7.76
C LEU A 274 27.58 1.92 -8.38
N TRP A 275 28.59 1.04 -8.53
CA TRP A 275 28.41 -0.31 -9.08
C TRP A 275 27.46 -1.17 -8.24
N LEU A 276 27.50 -1.04 -6.91
CA LEU A 276 26.64 -1.80 -5.99
C LEU A 276 25.20 -1.28 -6.03
N ALA A 277 25.02 0.05 -6.06
CA ALA A 277 23.71 0.66 -6.19
C ALA A 277 23.02 0.27 -7.52
N LEU A 278 23.76 0.29 -8.63
CA LEU A 278 23.27 -0.17 -9.93
C LEU A 278 22.99 -1.68 -9.94
N ALA A 279 23.86 -2.51 -9.37
CA ALA A 279 23.64 -3.96 -9.29
C ALA A 279 22.39 -4.33 -8.47
N LEU A 280 22.15 -3.67 -7.33
CA LEU A 280 20.96 -3.88 -6.52
C LEU A 280 19.68 -3.40 -7.23
N MET A 281 19.73 -2.23 -7.87
CA MET A 281 18.60 -1.70 -8.64
C MET A 281 18.25 -2.60 -9.84
N LEU A 282 19.24 -2.95 -10.67
CA LEU A 282 19.04 -3.81 -11.83
C LEU A 282 18.67 -5.25 -11.44
N GLY A 283 19.18 -5.75 -10.31
CA GLY A 283 18.76 -7.03 -9.73
C GLY A 283 17.28 -7.06 -9.36
N LEU A 284 16.76 -5.99 -8.73
CA LEU A 284 15.33 -5.88 -8.46
C LEU A 284 14.52 -5.74 -9.75
N VAL A 285 14.97 -4.91 -10.70
CA VAL A 285 14.29 -4.75 -12.01
C VAL A 285 14.19 -6.09 -12.74
N ALA A 286 15.25 -6.89 -12.77
CA ALA A 286 15.24 -8.23 -13.34
C ALA A 286 14.31 -9.18 -12.58
N LEU A 287 14.35 -9.19 -11.23
CA LEU A 287 13.47 -10.01 -10.41
C LEU A 287 11.98 -9.67 -10.61
N MET A 288 11.64 -8.39 -10.76
CA MET A 288 10.28 -7.95 -11.07
C MET A 288 9.89 -8.28 -12.51
N ALA A 289 10.82 -8.17 -13.46
CA ALA A 289 10.61 -8.56 -14.86
C ALA A 289 10.36 -10.08 -15.04
N CYS A 290 10.91 -10.92 -14.17
CA CYS A 290 10.64 -12.36 -14.15
C CYS A 290 9.14 -12.70 -13.97
N TYR A 291 8.33 -11.85 -13.33
CA TYR A 291 6.87 -12.08 -13.24
C TYR A 291 6.19 -11.95 -14.61
N SER A 292 6.51 -10.90 -15.36
CA SER A 292 6.02 -10.71 -16.74
C SER A 292 6.56 -11.76 -17.69
N ALA A 293 7.81 -12.21 -17.52
CA ALA A 293 8.39 -13.33 -18.25
C ALA A 293 7.67 -14.66 -17.97
N LEU A 294 7.38 -14.95 -16.70
CA LEU A 294 6.64 -16.13 -16.28
C LEU A 294 5.22 -16.16 -16.85
N LEU A 295 4.52 -15.02 -16.88
CA LEU A 295 3.22 -14.91 -17.53
C LEU A 295 3.30 -15.27 -19.02
N GLY A 296 4.28 -14.71 -19.75
CA GLY A 296 4.50 -15.03 -21.16
C GLY A 296 4.78 -16.51 -21.40
N TYR A 297 5.69 -17.09 -20.61
CA TYR A 297 6.01 -18.52 -20.68
C TYR A 297 4.78 -19.41 -20.45
N VAL A 298 4.02 -19.16 -19.37
CA VAL A 298 2.82 -19.91 -19.01
C VAL A 298 1.73 -19.76 -20.07
N ALA A 299 1.51 -18.56 -20.59
CA ALA A 299 0.50 -18.28 -21.61
C ALA A 299 0.84 -18.87 -22.98
N ALA A 300 2.12 -18.98 -23.33
CA ALA A 300 2.56 -19.71 -24.50
C ALA A 300 2.45 -21.24 -24.30
N ARG A 301 2.78 -21.76 -23.11
CA ARG A 301 2.87 -23.20 -22.86
C ARG A 301 1.55 -23.90 -22.51
N PHE A 302 0.62 -23.23 -21.82
CA PHE A 302 -0.55 -23.87 -21.19
C PHE A 302 -1.92 -23.27 -21.52
N PHE A 303 -1.98 -22.06 -22.10
CA PHE A 303 -3.26 -21.42 -22.45
C PHE A 303 -3.61 -21.60 -23.95
N PRO A 304 -4.86 -21.31 -24.37
CA PRO A 304 -5.21 -21.16 -25.78
C PRO A 304 -4.33 -20.11 -26.46
N GLN A 305 -4.00 -20.35 -27.74
CA GLN A 305 -3.06 -19.52 -28.49
C GLN A 305 -3.73 -18.37 -29.27
N GLN A 306 -5.05 -18.47 -29.44
CA GLN A 306 -5.89 -17.50 -30.16
C GLN A 306 -7.28 -17.43 -29.48
N GLY A 307 -8.13 -16.51 -29.98
CA GLY A 307 -9.53 -16.38 -29.57
C GLY A 307 -9.74 -15.74 -28.20
N ALA A 308 -10.99 -15.37 -27.92
CA ALA A 308 -11.40 -14.58 -26.76
C ALA A 308 -10.96 -15.16 -25.39
N VAL A 309 -10.80 -16.49 -25.27
CA VAL A 309 -10.37 -17.13 -24.01
C VAL A 309 -8.94 -16.74 -23.64
N ARG A 310 -8.02 -16.63 -24.61
CA ARG A 310 -6.65 -16.18 -24.36
C ARG A 310 -6.65 -14.74 -23.84
N TRP A 311 -7.32 -13.87 -24.58
CA TRP A 311 -7.21 -12.43 -24.43
C TRP A 311 -8.05 -11.84 -23.30
N LEU A 312 -9.28 -12.32 -23.11
CA LEU A 312 -10.24 -11.76 -22.14
C LEU A 312 -10.29 -12.51 -20.80
N ILE A 313 -9.73 -13.72 -20.73
CA ILE A 313 -9.82 -14.60 -19.54
C ILE A 313 -8.43 -15.00 -19.05
N ALA A 314 -7.66 -15.72 -19.87
CA ALA A 314 -6.43 -16.37 -19.42
C ALA A 314 -5.30 -15.39 -19.09
N LEU A 315 -5.02 -14.44 -20.00
CA LEU A 315 -3.99 -13.42 -19.78
C LEU A 315 -4.37 -12.41 -18.67
N PRO A 316 -5.59 -11.86 -18.59
CA PRO A 316 -5.99 -11.01 -17.47
C PRO A 316 -5.98 -11.72 -16.12
N ALA A 317 -6.46 -12.97 -16.05
CA ALA A 317 -6.43 -13.72 -14.81
C ALA A 317 -5.00 -14.07 -14.36
N GLY A 318 -4.14 -14.45 -15.30
CA GLY A 318 -2.72 -14.73 -15.03
C GLY A 318 -1.95 -13.48 -14.59
N TRP A 319 -2.22 -12.32 -15.21
CA TRP A 319 -1.62 -11.05 -14.80
C TRP A 319 -1.96 -10.71 -13.36
N VAL A 320 -3.25 -10.66 -13.00
CA VAL A 320 -3.66 -10.21 -11.66
C VAL A 320 -3.27 -11.22 -10.58
N LEU A 321 -3.24 -12.51 -10.89
CA LEU A 321 -2.70 -13.51 -9.97
C LEU A 321 -1.21 -13.26 -9.68
N LEU A 322 -0.39 -12.99 -10.70
CA LEU A 322 1.03 -12.68 -10.53
C LEU A 322 1.27 -11.31 -9.89
N GLU A 323 0.42 -10.33 -10.16
CA GLU A 323 0.42 -9.02 -9.50
C GLU A 323 0.14 -9.16 -7.99
N TRP A 324 -0.81 -10.02 -7.62
CA TRP A 324 -1.10 -10.37 -6.22
C TRP A 324 0.04 -11.15 -5.56
N VAL A 325 0.61 -12.17 -6.21
CA VAL A 325 1.76 -12.93 -5.67
C VAL A 325 2.96 -12.01 -5.45
N ARG A 326 3.27 -11.13 -6.42
CA ARG A 326 4.32 -10.10 -6.30
C ARG A 326 4.10 -9.16 -5.11
N GLY A 327 2.84 -8.98 -4.68
CA GLY A 327 2.49 -8.17 -3.51
C GLY A 327 2.89 -8.75 -2.15
N TRP A 328 3.25 -10.04 -2.03
CA TRP A 328 3.60 -10.66 -0.74
C TRP A 328 4.77 -11.67 -0.78
N PHE A 329 5.05 -12.28 -1.94
CA PHE A 329 6.13 -13.25 -2.09
C PHE A 329 7.51 -12.58 -1.92
N LEU A 330 8.44 -13.25 -1.21
CA LEU A 330 9.76 -12.71 -0.85
C LEU A 330 9.68 -11.31 -0.19
N SER A 331 8.84 -11.18 0.85
CA SER A 331 8.44 -9.92 1.52
C SER A 331 7.56 -8.96 0.71
N GLY A 332 7.36 -9.22 -0.58
CA GLY A 332 6.45 -8.48 -1.45
C GLY A 332 7.04 -7.15 -1.95
N PHE A 333 6.64 -6.78 -3.16
CA PHE A 333 6.91 -5.47 -3.74
C PHE A 333 5.68 -5.04 -4.56
N GLY A 334 4.65 -4.54 -3.87
CA GLY A 334 3.35 -4.17 -4.46
C GLY A 334 3.33 -2.89 -5.30
N TRP A 335 4.49 -2.29 -5.60
CA TRP A 335 4.60 -1.06 -6.38
C TRP A 335 4.13 -1.25 -7.83
N LEU A 336 3.65 -0.19 -8.48
CA LEU A 336 3.23 -0.19 -9.91
C LEU A 336 2.17 -1.25 -10.28
N SER A 337 1.41 -1.78 -9.32
CA SER A 337 0.23 -2.61 -9.58
C SER A 337 -0.85 -1.79 -10.29
N LEU A 338 -1.39 -2.28 -11.40
CA LEU A 338 -2.04 -1.44 -12.42
C LEU A 338 -3.18 -0.57 -11.87
N GLY A 339 -3.99 -1.08 -10.95
CA GLY A 339 -5.12 -0.35 -10.38
C GLY A 339 -4.79 0.99 -9.71
N TYR A 340 -3.55 1.19 -9.23
CA TYR A 340 -3.14 2.48 -8.63
C TYR A 340 -3.23 3.65 -9.63
N SER A 341 -2.99 3.41 -10.92
CA SER A 341 -3.09 4.42 -11.99
C SER A 341 -4.48 5.06 -12.13
N GLN A 342 -5.53 4.41 -11.59
CA GLN A 342 -6.93 4.81 -11.77
C GLN A 342 -7.52 5.57 -10.58
N THR A 343 -6.73 5.82 -9.54
CA THR A 343 -7.11 6.55 -8.31
C THR A 343 -7.78 7.90 -8.56
N GLY A 344 -7.40 8.62 -9.63
CA GLY A 344 -8.00 9.89 -10.04
C GLY A 344 -9.17 9.77 -11.04
N THR A 345 -9.75 8.58 -11.23
CA THR A 345 -10.68 8.28 -12.32
C THR A 345 -11.97 7.60 -11.84
N TRP A 346 -12.98 7.46 -12.72
CA TRP A 346 -14.22 6.74 -12.38
C TRP A 346 -14.01 5.24 -12.09
N LEU A 347 -12.93 4.61 -12.57
CA LEU A 347 -12.63 3.22 -12.22
C LEU A 347 -12.26 3.04 -10.73
N ALA A 348 -11.90 4.11 -10.01
CA ALA A 348 -11.75 4.09 -8.56
C ALA A 348 -13.01 3.60 -7.82
N GLY A 349 -14.21 3.78 -8.40
CA GLY A 349 -15.46 3.27 -7.83
C GLY A 349 -15.52 1.75 -7.65
N TRP A 350 -14.65 0.98 -8.31
CA TRP A 350 -14.53 -0.47 -8.12
C TRP A 350 -13.68 -0.89 -6.90
N ALA A 351 -12.81 0.00 -6.40
CA ALA A 351 -11.91 -0.32 -5.28
C ALA A 351 -12.65 -0.75 -3.99
N PRO A 352 -13.78 -0.14 -3.58
CA PRO A 352 -14.57 -0.63 -2.43
C PRO A 352 -15.11 -2.07 -2.61
N LEU A 353 -15.26 -2.58 -3.84
CA LEU A 353 -15.77 -3.93 -4.07
C LEU A 353 -14.70 -5.02 -3.89
N GLY A 354 -13.52 -4.82 -4.47
CA GLY A 354 -12.48 -5.86 -4.56
C GLY A 354 -11.03 -5.36 -4.55
N GLY A 355 -10.82 -4.09 -4.19
CA GLY A 355 -9.50 -3.48 -4.04
C GLY A 355 -8.81 -3.14 -5.37
N VAL A 356 -7.57 -2.68 -5.26
CA VAL A 356 -6.68 -2.35 -6.39
C VAL A 356 -6.64 -3.44 -7.47
N TYR A 357 -6.62 -4.71 -7.07
CA TYR A 357 -6.52 -5.86 -7.99
C TYR A 357 -7.77 -6.07 -8.85
N THR A 358 -8.98 -5.67 -8.41
CA THR A 358 -10.17 -5.68 -9.26
C THR A 358 -10.07 -4.61 -10.36
N ILE A 359 -9.48 -3.45 -10.06
CA ILE A 359 -9.21 -2.43 -11.07
C ILE A 359 -8.14 -2.93 -12.05
N SER A 360 -7.07 -3.57 -11.56
CA SER A 360 -6.08 -4.22 -12.44
C SER A 360 -6.73 -5.25 -13.37
N LEU A 361 -7.67 -6.07 -12.88
CA LEU A 361 -8.40 -7.02 -13.73
C LEU A 361 -9.18 -6.32 -14.84
N ILE A 362 -9.90 -5.24 -14.52
CA ILE A 362 -10.67 -4.46 -15.50
C ILE A 362 -9.75 -3.88 -16.57
N LEU A 363 -8.63 -3.27 -16.18
CA LEU A 363 -7.66 -2.69 -17.12
C LEU A 363 -7.05 -3.75 -18.05
N VAL A 364 -6.70 -4.92 -17.52
CA VAL A 364 -6.09 -5.98 -18.33
C VAL A 364 -7.11 -6.71 -19.19
N VAL A 365 -8.39 -6.77 -18.80
CA VAL A 365 -9.50 -7.20 -19.69
C VAL A 365 -9.71 -6.19 -20.82
N MET A 366 -9.63 -4.87 -20.56
CA MET A 366 -9.65 -3.85 -21.61
C MET A 366 -8.45 -3.98 -22.56
N ALA A 367 -7.26 -4.22 -22.03
CA ALA A 367 -6.05 -4.47 -22.82
C ALA A 367 -6.19 -5.75 -23.68
N GLY A 368 -6.79 -6.80 -23.11
CA GLY A 368 -7.19 -8.00 -23.81
C GLY A 368 -8.19 -7.76 -24.94
N ALA A 369 -9.16 -6.86 -24.74
CA ALA A 369 -10.13 -6.50 -25.77
C ALA A 369 -9.48 -5.77 -26.96
N LEU A 370 -8.49 -4.90 -26.71
CA LEU A 370 -7.68 -4.28 -27.77
C LEU A 370 -6.82 -5.31 -28.50
N ALA A 371 -6.09 -6.18 -27.79
CA ALA A 371 -5.25 -7.21 -28.39
C ALA A 371 -6.07 -8.24 -29.21
N PHE A 372 -7.28 -8.58 -28.73
CA PHE A 372 -8.24 -9.41 -29.46
C PHE A 372 -8.74 -8.71 -30.73
N TRP A 373 -9.10 -7.42 -30.67
CA TRP A 373 -9.49 -6.65 -31.84
C TRP A 373 -8.37 -6.61 -32.88
N TRP A 374 -7.15 -6.22 -32.49
CA TRP A 374 -6.01 -6.12 -33.40
C TRP A 374 -5.70 -7.47 -34.09
N THR A 375 -5.66 -8.58 -33.34
CA THR A 375 -5.36 -9.91 -33.90
C THR A 375 -6.48 -10.46 -34.79
N GLU A 376 -7.75 -10.26 -34.43
CA GLU A 376 -8.90 -10.66 -35.28
C GLU A 376 -9.00 -9.83 -36.56
N CYS A 377 -8.67 -8.53 -36.50
CA CYS A 377 -8.67 -7.66 -37.68
C CYS A 377 -7.58 -8.03 -38.68
N GLU A 378 -6.38 -8.44 -38.24
CA GLU A 378 -5.35 -8.98 -39.14
C GLU A 378 -5.81 -10.30 -39.79
N SER A 379 -6.28 -11.26 -38.99
CA SER A 379 -6.72 -12.59 -39.49
C SER A 379 -7.88 -12.48 -40.49
N LYS A 380 -8.83 -11.57 -40.26
CA LYS A 380 -10.01 -11.36 -41.13
C LYS A 380 -9.82 -10.26 -42.18
N ALA A 381 -8.59 -9.79 -42.41
CA ALA A 381 -8.27 -8.93 -43.56
C ALA A 381 -8.25 -9.72 -44.89
N ALA A 382 -8.00 -11.03 -44.83
CA ALA A 382 -7.99 -11.93 -46.00
C ALA A 382 -9.40 -12.25 -46.53
N ASP A 383 -10.44 -12.15 -45.69
CA ASP A 383 -11.78 -12.63 -46.01
C ASP A 383 -12.83 -11.50 -46.01
N ALA A 384 -13.43 -11.26 -47.17
CA ALA A 384 -14.34 -10.12 -47.41
C ALA A 384 -15.79 -10.39 -46.99
N SER A 385 -16.15 -11.66 -46.78
CA SER A 385 -17.53 -12.17 -46.72
C SER A 385 -18.35 -11.78 -45.47
N THR A 386 -17.72 -11.44 -44.34
CA THR A 386 -18.38 -11.40 -43.02
C THR A 386 -18.46 -10.02 -42.36
N VAL A 387 -18.98 -9.01 -43.08
CA VAL A 387 -19.17 -7.63 -42.57
C VAL A 387 -20.03 -7.57 -41.30
N ALA A 388 -21.10 -8.38 -41.20
CA ALA A 388 -21.98 -8.42 -40.03
C ALA A 388 -21.25 -8.90 -38.75
N SER A 389 -20.35 -9.89 -38.87
CA SER A 389 -19.53 -10.38 -37.76
C SER A 389 -18.56 -9.31 -37.26
N LYS A 390 -17.92 -8.57 -38.18
CA LYS A 390 -16.97 -7.48 -37.88
C LYS A 390 -17.64 -6.35 -37.08
N ASN A 391 -18.88 -5.97 -37.41
CA ASN A 391 -19.64 -4.97 -36.64
C ASN A 391 -19.95 -5.42 -35.20
N SER A 392 -20.34 -6.70 -35.01
CA SER A 392 -20.65 -7.26 -33.69
C SER A 392 -19.41 -7.34 -32.79
N LEU A 393 -18.25 -7.70 -33.35
CA LEU A 393 -16.96 -7.70 -32.65
C LEU A 393 -16.60 -6.29 -32.17
N VAL A 394 -16.66 -5.28 -33.05
CA VAL A 394 -16.35 -3.89 -32.71
C VAL A 394 -17.30 -3.37 -31.62
N GLY A 395 -18.61 -3.64 -31.72
CA GLY A 395 -19.56 -3.29 -30.66
C GLY A 395 -19.24 -3.95 -29.31
N SER A 396 -18.83 -5.22 -29.32
CA SER A 396 -18.42 -5.95 -28.12
C SER A 396 -17.15 -5.38 -27.47
N VAL A 397 -16.15 -5.00 -28.28
CA VAL A 397 -14.91 -4.39 -27.78
C VAL A 397 -15.18 -2.99 -27.22
N ILE A 398 -15.99 -2.17 -27.91
CA ILE A 398 -16.42 -0.85 -27.39
C ILE A 398 -17.19 -1.01 -26.07
N ALA A 399 -18.06 -2.02 -25.94
CA ALA A 399 -18.77 -2.29 -24.70
C ALA A 399 -17.81 -2.67 -23.54
N LEU A 400 -16.82 -3.54 -23.79
CA LEU A 400 -15.79 -3.90 -22.81
C LEU A 400 -14.91 -2.69 -22.41
N LEU A 401 -14.65 -1.77 -23.33
CA LEU A 401 -13.88 -0.54 -23.08
C LEU A 401 -14.68 0.53 -22.33
N LEU A 402 -16.01 0.61 -22.49
CA LEU A 402 -16.83 1.71 -21.93
C LEU A 402 -17.65 1.33 -20.69
N LEU A 403 -18.27 0.14 -20.65
CA LEU A 403 -19.19 -0.25 -19.57
C LEU A 403 -18.55 -0.21 -18.17
N PRO A 404 -17.28 -0.62 -17.96
CA PRO A 404 -16.67 -0.57 -16.63
C PRO A 404 -16.48 0.87 -16.09
N TRP A 405 -16.40 1.89 -16.96
CA TRP A 405 -16.34 3.30 -16.55
C TRP A 405 -17.70 3.81 -16.08
N LEU A 406 -18.77 3.45 -16.78
CA LEU A 406 -20.15 3.79 -16.39
C LEU A 406 -20.52 3.09 -15.08
N ALA A 407 -20.17 1.81 -14.94
CA ALA A 407 -20.32 1.07 -13.70
C ALA A 407 -19.45 1.66 -12.57
N GLY A 408 -18.19 2.03 -12.84
CA GLY A 408 -17.32 2.69 -11.86
C GLY A 408 -17.89 4.04 -11.38
N LEU A 409 -18.41 4.86 -12.29
CA LEU A 409 -19.09 6.12 -11.98
C LEU A 409 -20.37 5.92 -11.14
N ALA A 410 -21.10 4.83 -11.35
CA ALA A 410 -22.26 4.48 -10.54
C ALA A 410 -21.84 3.95 -9.15
N LEU A 411 -20.88 3.03 -9.08
CA LEU A 411 -20.35 2.47 -7.83
C LEU A 411 -19.68 3.53 -6.95
N GLY A 412 -19.02 4.53 -7.56
CA GLY A 412 -18.43 5.68 -6.87
C GLY A 412 -19.44 6.61 -6.18
N ARG A 413 -20.75 6.42 -6.40
CA ARG A 413 -21.84 7.11 -5.68
C ARG A 413 -22.36 6.31 -4.48
N ILE A 414 -21.91 5.07 -4.28
CA ILE A 414 -22.38 4.20 -3.18
C ILE A 414 -21.53 4.45 -1.93
N GLU A 415 -22.18 4.87 -0.84
CA GLU A 415 -21.56 4.97 0.48
C GLU A 415 -21.72 3.64 1.25
N TRP A 416 -20.65 2.83 1.25
CA TRP A 416 -20.53 1.57 1.99
C TRP A 416 -20.16 1.75 3.47
N THR A 417 -19.55 2.89 3.79
CA THR A 417 -19.40 3.42 5.16
C THR A 417 -20.36 4.59 5.35
N ARG A 418 -20.55 5.07 6.59
CA ARG A 418 -21.32 6.27 6.92
C ARG A 418 -20.55 7.14 7.90
N ALA A 419 -20.83 8.45 7.95
CA ALA A 419 -20.30 9.32 9.00
C ALA A 419 -20.74 8.81 10.39
N SER A 420 -19.83 8.86 11.36
CA SER A 420 -20.02 8.27 12.70
C SER A 420 -19.78 9.26 13.85
N GLY A 421 -19.76 10.55 13.55
CA GLY A 421 -19.49 11.64 14.48
C GLY A 421 -19.37 12.98 13.76
N ALA A 422 -19.19 14.05 14.52
CA ALA A 422 -18.90 15.38 13.98
C ALA A 422 -17.51 15.43 13.30
N PRO A 423 -17.24 16.43 12.44
CA PRO A 423 -15.89 16.67 11.92
C PRO A 423 -14.90 16.95 13.07
N VAL A 424 -13.73 16.32 13.02
CA VAL A 424 -12.63 16.49 13.97
C VAL A 424 -11.52 17.27 13.29
N GLY A 425 -10.97 18.28 13.97
CA GLY A 425 -9.82 19.04 13.48
C GLY A 425 -8.52 18.26 13.61
N VAL A 426 -7.71 18.25 12.55
CA VAL A 426 -6.38 17.62 12.51
C VAL A 426 -5.33 18.61 12.02
N ALA A 427 -4.16 18.60 12.66
CA ALA A 427 -2.97 19.35 12.26
C ALA A 427 -1.81 18.38 11.99
N ILE A 428 -1.23 18.43 10.79
CA ILE A 428 -0.07 17.63 10.42
C ILE A 428 1.18 18.53 10.49
N VAL A 429 2.15 18.15 11.32
CA VAL A 429 3.41 18.88 11.51
C VAL A 429 4.47 18.35 10.55
N GLN A 430 4.84 19.16 9.56
CA GLN A 430 5.86 18.83 8.56
C GLN A 430 7.15 19.57 8.89
N GLY A 431 8.17 18.85 9.38
CA GLY A 431 9.44 19.44 9.84
C GLY A 431 10.43 19.78 8.72
N ALA A 432 10.27 19.23 7.52
CA ALA A 432 11.17 19.40 6.37
C ALA A 432 12.65 19.32 6.73
N ILE A 433 13.04 18.25 7.43
CA ILE A 433 14.42 18.01 7.85
C ILE A 433 15.12 17.15 6.79
N PRO A 434 16.17 17.65 6.10
CA PRO A 434 16.88 16.89 5.07
C PRO A 434 17.43 15.56 5.60
N GLN A 435 17.36 14.50 4.81
CA GLN A 435 17.66 13.13 5.27
C GLN A 435 19.12 12.92 5.68
N ASP A 436 20.04 13.61 4.99
CA ASP A 436 21.47 13.70 5.28
C ASP A 436 21.78 14.50 6.55
N GLN A 437 20.95 15.48 6.88
CA GLN A 437 21.07 16.31 8.09
C GLN A 437 20.38 15.69 9.32
N LYS A 438 19.32 14.91 9.11
CA LYS A 438 18.38 14.43 10.15
C LYS A 438 19.05 13.70 11.31
N TRP A 439 20.06 12.88 11.03
CA TRP A 439 20.72 12.01 12.02
C TRP A 439 22.07 12.55 12.52
N LEU A 440 22.44 13.78 12.16
CA LEU A 440 23.65 14.43 12.68
C LEU A 440 23.42 14.90 14.12
N ALA A 441 24.35 14.59 15.03
CA ALA A 441 24.22 14.88 16.45
C ALA A 441 24.02 16.39 16.74
N GLU A 442 24.71 17.25 15.98
CA GLU A 442 24.57 18.72 16.05
C GLU A 442 23.16 19.22 15.68
N ASN A 443 22.46 18.50 14.80
CA ASN A 443 21.11 18.85 14.35
C ASN A 443 20.01 18.30 15.26
N ARG A 444 20.32 17.40 16.20
CA ARG A 444 19.36 16.76 17.12
C ARG A 444 18.49 17.80 17.82
N ASP A 445 19.12 18.75 18.50
CA ASP A 445 18.42 19.73 19.33
C ASP A 445 17.73 20.82 18.51
N ASN A 446 18.25 21.14 17.31
CA ASN A 446 17.55 21.98 16.33
C ASN A 446 16.28 21.29 15.81
N SER A 447 16.34 19.99 15.56
CA SER A 447 15.20 19.17 15.11
C SER A 447 14.12 19.09 16.19
N LEU A 448 14.52 18.84 17.45
CA LEU A 448 13.61 18.83 18.60
C LEU A 448 12.97 20.21 18.82
N ARG A 449 13.74 21.32 18.76
CA ARG A 449 13.18 22.68 18.83
C ARG A 449 12.16 22.92 17.70
N ARG A 450 12.49 22.58 16.45
CA ARG A 450 11.59 22.75 15.30
C ARG A 450 10.27 22.00 15.48
N TYR A 451 10.31 20.70 15.83
CA TYR A 451 9.08 19.93 16.04
C TYR A 451 8.27 20.41 17.26
N ARG A 452 8.93 20.85 18.33
CA ARG A 452 8.26 21.50 19.47
C ARG A 452 7.54 22.77 19.04
N ASP A 453 8.24 23.69 18.40
CA ASP A 453 7.73 25.04 18.11
C ASP A 453 6.58 24.99 17.08
N LEU A 454 6.68 24.08 16.10
CA LEU A 454 5.56 23.74 15.21
C LEU A 454 4.37 23.15 15.99
N THR A 455 4.60 22.23 16.93
CA THR A 455 3.54 21.61 17.74
C THR A 455 2.87 22.62 18.66
N LEU A 456 3.63 23.54 19.27
CA LEU A 456 3.10 24.64 20.07
C LEU A 456 2.22 25.57 19.22
N SER A 457 2.61 25.85 17.96
CA SER A 457 1.74 26.58 17.03
C SER A 457 0.48 25.78 16.66
N ALA A 458 0.55 24.44 16.64
CA ALA A 458 -0.54 23.54 16.25
C ALA A 458 -1.61 23.32 17.34
N LEU A 459 -1.36 23.74 18.59
CA LEU A 459 -2.27 23.59 19.73
C LEU A 459 -3.68 24.13 19.48
N GLY A 460 -4.66 23.64 20.27
CA GLY A 460 -6.08 23.91 20.07
C GLY A 460 -6.74 23.10 18.95
N THR A 461 -5.95 22.33 18.19
CA THR A 461 -6.47 21.35 17.22
C THR A 461 -6.61 19.98 17.88
N PRO A 462 -7.77 19.30 17.81
CA PRO A 462 -8.02 18.05 18.55
C PRO A 462 -7.00 16.91 18.32
N LEU A 463 -6.45 16.79 17.12
CA LEU A 463 -5.40 15.82 16.81
C LEU A 463 -4.20 16.49 16.13
N ILE A 464 -3.00 16.32 16.69
CA ILE A 464 -1.74 16.78 16.09
C ILE A 464 -0.89 15.55 15.73
N VAL A 465 -0.44 15.46 14.47
CA VAL A 465 0.28 14.29 13.91
C VAL A 465 1.69 14.66 13.45
N TRP A 466 2.69 13.85 13.82
CA TRP A 466 4.07 13.93 13.31
C TRP A 466 4.39 12.79 12.33
N PRO A 467 5.35 12.99 11.40
CA PRO A 467 5.83 11.98 10.45
C PRO A 467 6.72 10.89 11.07
N GLU A 468 7.12 9.91 10.26
CA GLU A 468 7.98 8.79 10.65
C GLU A 468 9.34 9.25 11.21
N ALA A 469 9.66 8.74 12.40
CA ALA A 469 10.87 9.07 13.16
C ALA A 469 11.17 10.58 13.15
N ALA A 470 10.18 11.41 13.54
CA ALA A 470 10.27 12.87 13.47
C ALA A 470 11.36 13.42 14.39
N ALA A 471 11.43 12.92 15.63
CA ALA A 471 12.56 13.17 16.53
C ALA A 471 13.74 12.25 16.15
N PRO A 472 14.95 12.80 15.91
CA PRO A 472 16.13 12.00 15.58
C PRO A 472 16.81 11.42 16.84
N GLU A 473 16.03 10.76 17.68
CA GLU A 473 16.42 10.29 19.01
C GLU A 473 15.42 9.23 19.50
N LEU A 474 15.87 8.32 20.38
CA LEU A 474 15.00 7.34 21.01
C LEU A 474 14.01 8.04 21.96
N ALA A 475 12.72 7.71 21.87
CA ALA A 475 11.68 8.23 22.76
C ALA A 475 12.04 8.07 24.26
N ASN A 476 12.73 6.97 24.58
CA ASN A 476 13.28 6.66 25.91
C ASN A 476 14.23 7.74 26.47
N ASN A 477 14.96 8.45 25.59
CA ASN A 477 15.95 9.46 25.95
C ASN A 477 15.38 10.88 26.03
N ILE A 478 14.16 11.10 25.51
CA ILE A 478 13.47 12.41 25.45
C ILE A 478 12.16 12.43 26.25
N VAL A 479 12.02 11.55 27.24
CA VAL A 479 10.83 11.47 28.12
C VAL A 479 10.39 12.83 28.71
N PRO A 480 11.29 13.71 29.23
CA PRO A 480 10.87 15.03 29.72
C PRO A 480 10.27 15.91 28.62
N TYR A 481 10.93 15.98 27.46
CA TYR A 481 10.51 16.75 26.30
C TYR A 481 9.14 16.28 25.75
N LEU A 482 8.93 14.96 25.66
CA LEU A 482 7.64 14.38 25.27
C LEU A 482 6.56 14.67 26.33
N GLY A 483 6.92 14.60 27.62
CA GLY A 483 6.02 14.94 28.72
C GLY A 483 5.65 16.43 28.76
N ASP A 484 6.54 17.33 28.35
CA ASP A 484 6.28 18.77 28.28
C ASP A 484 5.32 19.11 27.14
N LEU A 485 5.55 18.54 25.95
CA LEU A 485 4.62 18.61 24.82
C LEU A 485 3.24 18.05 25.17
N ALA A 486 3.18 16.90 25.85
CA ALA A 486 1.93 16.29 26.26
C ALA A 486 1.11 17.17 27.20
N ARG A 487 1.75 17.82 28.20
CA ARG A 487 1.05 18.73 29.11
C ARG A 487 0.55 20.00 28.41
N ALA A 488 1.32 20.53 27.45
CA ALA A 488 0.87 21.66 26.64
C ALA A 488 -0.31 21.28 25.72
N ALA A 489 -0.31 20.06 25.19
CA ALA A 489 -1.40 19.52 24.37
C ALA A 489 -2.68 19.29 25.19
N GLU A 490 -2.58 18.58 26.33
CA GLU A 490 -3.70 18.33 27.25
C GLU A 490 -4.35 19.64 27.74
N ALA A 491 -3.54 20.62 28.13
CA ALA A 491 -4.00 21.95 28.56
C ALA A 491 -4.69 22.76 27.44
N SER A 492 -4.49 22.38 26.18
CA SER A 492 -5.06 23.04 24.99
C SER A 492 -6.19 22.24 24.32
N GLY A 493 -6.60 21.10 24.90
CA GLY A 493 -7.59 20.21 24.27
C GLY A 493 -7.09 19.48 23.02
N SER A 494 -5.76 19.29 22.89
CA SER A 494 -5.11 18.59 21.79
C SER A 494 -4.58 17.22 22.22
N SER A 495 -4.82 16.18 21.42
CA SER A 495 -4.15 14.88 21.55
C SER A 495 -2.98 14.77 20.55
N LEU A 496 -1.94 13.99 20.89
CA LEU A 496 -0.72 13.89 20.08
C LEU A 496 -0.55 12.49 19.47
N LEU A 497 -0.10 12.44 18.21
CA LEU A 497 0.23 11.21 17.50
C LEU A 497 1.61 11.33 16.86
N LEU A 498 2.62 10.72 17.47
CA LEU A 498 4.02 11.02 17.26
C LEU A 498 4.76 9.83 16.62
N GLY A 499 5.22 9.97 15.37
CA GLY A 499 6.15 9.01 14.76
C GLY A 499 7.54 9.14 15.38
N LEU A 500 8.02 8.07 16.02
CA LEU A 500 9.21 8.04 16.88
C LEU A 500 9.94 6.70 16.73
N ILE A 501 11.21 6.65 17.14
CA ILE A 501 11.90 5.38 17.41
C ILE A 501 11.82 5.10 18.91
N ARG A 502 11.54 3.86 19.31
CA ARG A 502 11.63 3.41 20.71
C ARG A 502 12.56 2.21 20.84
N ALA A 503 13.18 2.08 22.02
CA ALA A 503 13.92 0.89 22.41
C ALA A 503 13.20 0.18 23.56
N GLU A 504 13.11 -1.14 23.49
CA GLU A 504 12.80 -1.99 24.63
C GLU A 504 14.10 -2.53 25.23
N PRO A 505 14.26 -2.54 26.57
CA PRO A 505 15.34 -3.25 27.22
C PRO A 505 15.35 -4.72 26.80
N ALA A 506 16.54 -5.30 26.69
CA ALA A 506 16.68 -6.74 26.52
C ALA A 506 16.18 -7.48 27.78
N GLU A 507 15.63 -8.68 27.57
CA GLU A 507 15.63 -9.68 28.64
C GLU A 507 17.07 -10.18 28.88
N SER A 508 17.33 -10.78 30.05
CA SER A 508 18.69 -10.89 30.62
C SER A 508 19.67 -11.70 29.77
N GLY A 509 20.43 -11.01 28.92
CA GLY A 509 21.50 -11.56 28.07
C GLY A 509 21.42 -11.13 26.61
N ASP A 510 20.27 -10.62 26.18
CA ASP A 510 19.99 -10.27 24.78
C ASP A 510 20.41 -8.84 24.40
N ARG A 511 20.20 -8.47 23.13
CA ARG A 511 20.33 -7.09 22.65
C ARG A 511 19.01 -6.31 22.81
N PRO A 512 19.04 -4.98 23.09
CA PRO A 512 17.83 -4.18 23.14
C PRO A 512 17.11 -4.19 21.78
N ARG A 513 15.77 -4.21 21.82
CA ARG A 513 14.93 -4.24 20.61
C ARG A 513 14.54 -2.84 20.20
N TYR A 514 14.92 -2.42 18.99
CA TYR A 514 14.55 -1.13 18.44
C TYR A 514 13.32 -1.26 17.54
N PHE A 515 12.34 -0.37 17.71
CA PHE A 515 11.12 -0.33 16.90
C PHE A 515 10.95 1.06 16.28
N ASN A 516 10.56 1.08 15.00
CA ASN A 516 10.02 2.25 14.33
C ASN A 516 8.52 2.28 14.62
N SER A 517 8.03 3.35 15.25
CA SER A 517 6.76 3.32 15.98
C SER A 517 5.96 4.62 15.86
N ILE A 518 4.67 4.52 16.14
CA ILE A 518 3.79 5.67 16.42
C ILE A 518 3.38 5.60 17.89
N LEU A 519 3.65 6.66 18.64
CA LEU A 519 3.07 6.90 19.95
C LEU A 519 1.75 7.65 19.80
N ALA A 520 0.67 7.16 20.38
CA ALA A 520 -0.53 7.94 20.66
C ALA A 520 -0.48 8.41 22.12
N PHE A 521 -0.48 9.73 22.32
CA PHE A 521 -0.60 10.35 23.63
C PHE A 521 -2.05 10.78 23.86
N GLU A 522 -2.68 10.12 24.81
CA GLU A 522 -4.01 10.39 25.34
C GLU A 522 -3.90 10.23 26.89
N LYS A 523 -5.00 10.02 27.61
CA LYS A 523 -4.97 9.72 29.06
C LYS A 523 -4.11 8.51 29.44
N GLU A 524 -3.97 7.57 28.51
CA GLU A 524 -3.03 6.45 28.54
C GLU A 524 -2.18 6.49 27.26
N ILE A 525 -0.93 6.05 27.35
CA ILE A 525 -0.02 5.99 26.19
C ILE A 525 -0.21 4.65 25.49
N THR A 526 -0.46 4.68 24.17
CA THR A 526 -0.50 3.47 23.34
C THR A 526 0.51 3.58 22.19
N TRP A 527 0.98 2.43 21.72
CA TRP A 527 2.00 2.31 20.68
C TRP A 527 1.47 1.47 19.51
N TYR A 528 1.86 1.86 18.30
CA TYR A 528 1.87 0.99 17.12
C TYR A 528 3.31 0.82 16.65
N ASP A 529 3.74 -0.42 16.42
CA ASP A 529 5.08 -0.74 15.95
C ASP A 529 5.03 -1.28 14.52
N LYS A 530 5.92 -0.79 13.66
CA LYS A 530 6.02 -1.17 12.24
C LYS A 530 6.19 -2.69 12.09
N HIS A 531 5.31 -3.34 11.34
CA HIS A 531 5.34 -4.78 11.12
C HIS A 531 6.09 -5.17 9.84
N HIS A 532 5.78 -4.52 8.72
CA HIS A 532 6.58 -4.69 7.49
C HIS A 532 7.74 -3.70 7.53
N LEU A 533 8.95 -4.23 7.71
CA LEU A 533 10.21 -3.47 7.70
C LEU A 533 10.80 -3.45 6.30
N VAL A 534 11.37 -2.33 5.86
CA VAL A 534 11.99 -2.17 4.54
C VAL A 534 13.24 -3.06 4.42
N PRO A 535 13.32 -4.00 3.46
CA PRO A 535 14.53 -4.78 3.22
C PRO A 535 15.73 -3.89 2.88
N PHE A 536 16.89 -4.18 3.47
CA PHE A 536 18.15 -3.41 3.41
C PHE A 536 18.12 -1.98 3.99
N GLY A 537 16.93 -1.41 4.26
CA GLY A 537 16.79 -0.11 4.94
C GLY A 537 16.56 -0.22 6.45
N GLU A 538 15.78 -1.21 6.90
CA GLU A 538 15.43 -1.42 8.31
C GLU A 538 15.82 -2.81 8.83
N PHE A 539 16.06 -3.78 7.95
CA PHE A 539 16.68 -5.07 8.29
C PHE A 539 17.46 -5.65 7.10
N PHE A 540 18.51 -6.43 7.36
CA PHE A 540 19.31 -7.04 6.30
C PHE A 540 18.86 -8.47 5.97
N PRO A 541 18.22 -8.75 4.82
CA PRO A 541 17.75 -10.09 4.44
C PRO A 541 18.88 -11.00 3.92
N VAL A 542 20.04 -11.01 4.60
CA VAL A 542 21.24 -11.73 4.19
C VAL A 542 21.59 -12.86 5.18
N PRO A 543 22.24 -13.96 4.73
CA PRO A 543 22.61 -15.08 5.60
C PRO A 543 23.52 -14.67 6.77
N GLU A 544 23.49 -15.43 7.86
CA GLU A 544 24.27 -15.12 9.07
C GLU A 544 25.79 -15.09 8.82
N ALA A 545 26.31 -15.83 7.84
CA ALA A 545 27.71 -15.72 7.41
C ALA A 545 28.04 -14.30 6.87
N VAL A 546 27.14 -13.69 6.10
CA VAL A 546 27.28 -12.33 5.58
C VAL A 546 27.12 -11.31 6.72
N ARG A 547 26.16 -11.51 7.64
CA ARG A 547 26.00 -10.67 8.85
C ARG A 547 27.26 -10.70 9.73
N ARG A 548 27.86 -11.88 9.92
CA ARG A 548 29.13 -12.04 10.64
C ARG A 548 30.28 -11.34 9.93
N TRP A 549 30.37 -11.41 8.60
CA TRP A 549 31.35 -10.67 7.82
C TRP A 549 31.15 -9.15 7.91
N MET A 550 29.92 -8.65 7.75
CA MET A 550 29.59 -7.22 7.94
C MET A 550 30.01 -6.73 9.33
N ARG A 551 29.75 -7.51 10.39
CA ARG A 551 30.15 -7.20 11.76
C ARG A 551 31.68 -7.19 11.94
N LEU A 552 32.42 -8.07 11.26
CA LEU A 552 33.89 -8.06 11.26
C LEU A 552 34.46 -6.85 10.50
N MET A 553 33.78 -6.40 9.45
CA MET A 553 34.10 -5.18 8.69
C MET A 553 33.56 -3.89 9.32
N ASN A 554 33.00 -3.97 10.55
CA ASN A 554 32.38 -2.85 11.27
C ASN A 554 31.24 -2.11 10.51
N LEU A 555 30.61 -2.79 9.54
CA LEU A 555 29.47 -2.28 8.77
C LEU A 555 28.18 -2.32 9.61
N PRO A 556 27.18 -1.45 9.35
CA PRO A 556 25.90 -1.45 10.07
C PRO A 556 25.22 -2.82 10.06
N TYR A 557 24.93 -3.38 11.24
CA TYR A 557 24.38 -4.73 11.42
C TYR A 557 23.12 -4.79 12.32
N SER A 558 22.64 -3.66 12.81
CA SER A 558 21.50 -3.56 13.72
C SER A 558 20.18 -3.47 12.94
N ASP A 559 19.36 -4.51 12.98
CA ASP A 559 18.00 -4.48 12.44
C ASP A 559 17.01 -3.83 13.42
N PHE A 560 15.94 -3.26 12.89
CA PHE A 560 14.71 -3.03 13.65
C PHE A 560 13.99 -4.35 13.94
N SER A 561 13.28 -4.39 15.07
CA SER A 561 12.35 -5.46 15.44
C SER A 561 10.97 -5.21 14.83
N ARG A 562 10.29 -6.26 14.39
CA ARG A 562 8.93 -6.18 13.85
C ARG A 562 7.91 -6.05 14.98
N GLY A 563 6.97 -5.12 14.83
CA GLY A 563 5.75 -5.08 15.64
C GLY A 563 4.88 -6.33 15.45
N ALA A 564 3.83 -6.48 16.25
CA ALA A 564 2.89 -7.59 16.11
C ALA A 564 2.13 -7.51 14.77
N ALA A 565 1.91 -8.65 14.12
CA ALA A 565 1.21 -8.73 12.82
C ALA A 565 -0.24 -8.21 12.86
N MET A 566 -0.84 -8.18 14.05
CA MET A 566 -2.19 -7.71 14.33
C MET A 566 -2.14 -6.78 15.52
N GLN A 567 -2.37 -5.48 15.29
CA GLN A 567 -2.39 -4.44 16.32
C GLN A 567 -3.74 -3.70 16.29
N PRO A 568 -4.32 -3.34 17.46
CA PRO A 568 -5.58 -2.62 17.52
C PRO A 568 -5.43 -1.18 16.97
N PRO A 569 -6.51 -0.56 16.47
CA PRO A 569 -6.49 0.86 16.13
C PRO A 569 -6.13 1.73 17.35
N LEU A 570 -5.25 2.71 17.16
CA LEU A 570 -4.85 3.65 18.20
C LEU A 570 -6.04 4.52 18.60
N GLN A 571 -6.29 4.68 19.90
CA GLN A 571 -7.40 5.48 20.43
C GLN A 571 -6.85 6.85 20.87
N VAL A 572 -7.18 7.91 20.12
CA VAL A 572 -6.59 9.25 20.31
C VAL A 572 -7.51 10.34 19.75
N GLY A 573 -7.68 11.46 20.45
CA GLY A 573 -8.51 12.59 19.98
C GLY A 573 -9.97 12.24 19.71
N GLY A 574 -10.52 11.22 20.40
CA GLY A 574 -11.86 10.68 20.15
C GLY A 574 -11.99 9.80 18.89
N LEU A 575 -10.88 9.47 18.23
CA LEU A 575 -10.82 8.67 17.01
C LEU A 575 -10.18 7.30 17.26
N ALA A 576 -10.56 6.31 16.44
CA ALA A 576 -9.90 5.02 16.33
C ALA A 576 -9.09 5.00 15.03
N LEU A 577 -7.76 5.07 15.11
CA LEU A 577 -6.88 5.22 13.95
C LEU A 577 -6.28 3.87 13.54
N SER A 578 -6.56 3.42 12.31
CA SER A 578 -5.79 2.34 11.71
C SER A 578 -4.45 2.90 11.23
N ALA A 579 -3.37 2.45 11.85
CA ALA A 579 -2.04 3.00 11.66
C ALA A 579 -1.21 2.20 10.63
N SER A 580 -0.33 2.92 9.94
CA SER A 580 0.67 2.39 9.02
C SER A 580 1.90 3.30 9.06
N ILE A 581 3.10 2.71 8.97
CA ILE A 581 4.34 3.47 8.92
C ILE A 581 4.99 3.27 7.56
N CYS A 582 5.18 4.38 6.84
CA CYS A 582 5.76 4.42 5.51
C CYS A 582 5.02 3.47 4.55
N TYR A 583 5.77 2.70 3.76
CA TYR A 583 5.27 1.78 2.73
C TYR A 583 4.34 0.65 3.20
N GLU A 584 4.01 0.55 4.50
CA GLU A 584 2.99 -0.36 5.01
C GLU A 584 1.59 -0.12 4.40
N ASP A 585 1.35 1.05 3.82
CA ASP A 585 0.12 1.36 3.07
C ASP A 585 0.04 0.61 1.72
N ALA A 586 1.13 0.05 1.20
CA ALA A 586 1.12 -0.86 0.07
C ALA A 586 0.53 -2.25 0.44
N TYR A 587 0.61 -2.63 1.72
CA TYR A 587 0.20 -3.96 2.22
C TYR A 587 -1.28 -3.95 2.64
N ALA A 588 -2.14 -3.61 1.68
CA ALA A 588 -3.59 -3.49 1.82
C ALA A 588 -4.23 -4.59 2.68
N SER A 589 -3.87 -5.85 2.43
CA SER A 589 -4.54 -7.01 2.97
C SER A 589 -4.19 -7.34 4.43
N SER A 590 -3.00 -6.99 4.92
CA SER A 590 -2.67 -7.15 6.35
C SER A 590 -3.39 -6.13 7.23
N GLN A 591 -3.65 -4.93 6.70
CA GLN A 591 -4.29 -3.86 7.46
C GLN A 591 -5.81 -4.02 7.60
N ILE A 592 -6.48 -4.86 6.79
CA ILE A 592 -7.95 -4.98 6.73
C ILE A 592 -8.61 -5.10 8.10
N ALA A 593 -8.08 -5.89 9.03
CA ALA A 593 -8.68 -6.08 10.36
C ALA A 593 -8.63 -4.82 11.24
N SER A 594 -7.52 -4.08 11.20
CA SER A 594 -7.38 -2.77 11.86
C SER A 594 -8.29 -1.75 11.18
N VAL A 595 -8.30 -1.71 9.85
CA VAL A 595 -9.15 -0.79 9.06
C VAL A 595 -10.65 -1.02 9.33
N ARG A 596 -11.11 -2.27 9.50
CA ARG A 596 -12.51 -2.58 9.88
C ARG A 596 -12.91 -2.02 11.24
N SER A 597 -11.99 -1.99 12.20
CA SER A 597 -12.25 -1.57 13.59
C SER A 597 -11.93 -0.09 13.86
N SER A 598 -11.25 0.59 12.92
CA SER A 598 -11.00 2.03 12.95
C SER A 598 -12.21 2.90 12.60
N THR A 599 -12.07 4.23 12.80
CA THR A 599 -12.91 5.27 12.19
C THR A 599 -12.19 6.03 11.07
N VAL A 600 -10.85 6.17 11.17
CA VAL A 600 -9.97 6.96 10.28
C VAL A 600 -8.67 6.19 10.02
N LEU A 601 -8.00 6.47 8.89
CA LEU A 601 -6.68 5.92 8.56
C LEU A 601 -5.57 6.94 8.85
N VAL A 602 -4.39 6.47 9.27
CA VAL A 602 -3.18 7.29 9.37
C VAL A 602 -1.97 6.60 8.77
N ASN A 603 -1.17 7.37 8.03
CA ASN A 603 0.13 6.98 7.53
C ASN A 603 1.16 8.03 7.98
N VAL A 604 2.23 7.60 8.66
CA VAL A 604 3.38 8.49 8.96
C VAL A 604 4.58 8.00 8.17
N THR A 605 5.32 8.90 7.52
CA THR A 605 6.34 8.51 6.53
C THR A 605 7.50 9.49 6.43
N ASN A 606 8.66 8.98 6.01
CA ASN A 606 9.85 9.76 5.70
C ASN A 606 10.28 9.55 4.24
N ASP A 607 9.48 10.06 3.30
CA ASP A 607 9.74 10.03 1.83
C ASP A 607 11.09 10.68 1.42
N ALA A 608 11.77 11.37 2.34
CA ALA A 608 13.07 12.00 2.16
C ALA A 608 14.12 11.05 1.55
N TRP A 609 14.06 9.76 1.91
CA TRP A 609 14.89 8.68 1.36
C TRP A 609 14.86 8.58 -0.17
N PHE A 610 13.81 9.07 -0.84
CA PHE A 610 13.68 9.02 -2.30
C PHE A 610 14.09 10.33 -3.00
N GLY A 611 14.38 11.39 -2.23
CA GLY A 611 14.74 12.71 -2.76
C GLY A 611 13.68 13.32 -3.68
N ARG A 612 14.16 14.13 -4.66
CA ARG A 612 13.35 14.73 -5.73
C ARG A 612 13.15 13.73 -6.87
N SER A 613 12.25 12.77 -6.68
CA SER A 613 11.93 11.72 -7.64
C SER A 613 10.44 11.36 -7.64
N THR A 614 10.01 10.47 -8.56
CA THR A 614 8.59 10.07 -8.68
C THR A 614 8.04 9.27 -7.49
N ALA A 615 8.91 8.68 -6.66
CA ALA A 615 8.52 7.73 -5.59
C ALA A 615 7.47 8.29 -4.63
N ARG A 616 7.64 9.54 -4.17
CA ARG A 616 6.73 10.24 -3.26
C ARG A 616 5.31 10.38 -3.82
N HIS A 617 5.18 10.58 -5.13
CA HIS A 617 3.88 10.68 -5.81
C HIS A 617 3.25 9.29 -5.98
N GLN A 618 4.04 8.26 -6.31
CA GLN A 618 3.60 6.86 -6.36
C GLN A 618 3.12 6.38 -4.98
N HIS A 619 3.86 6.70 -3.92
CA HIS A 619 3.52 6.37 -2.52
C HIS A 619 2.25 7.11 -2.06
N LEU A 620 2.10 8.39 -2.42
CA LEU A 620 0.85 9.13 -2.19
C LEU A 620 -0.34 8.50 -2.94
N GLN A 621 -0.12 7.98 -4.15
CA GLN A 621 -1.15 7.29 -4.94
C GLN A 621 -1.57 5.95 -4.30
N ILE A 622 -0.65 5.25 -3.63
CA ILE A 622 -0.96 4.08 -2.80
C ILE A 622 -1.82 4.48 -1.59
N SER A 623 -1.46 5.55 -0.88
CA SER A 623 -2.27 6.14 0.20
C SER A 623 -3.68 6.55 -0.27
N GLN A 624 -3.83 7.14 -1.46
CA GLN A 624 -5.15 7.44 -2.04
C GLN A 624 -6.00 6.17 -2.17
N MET A 625 -5.42 5.08 -2.68
CA MET A 625 -6.15 3.81 -2.82
C MET A 625 -6.59 3.23 -1.48
N ARG A 626 -5.78 3.36 -0.41
CA ARG A 626 -6.22 2.98 0.95
C ARG A 626 -7.49 3.72 1.39
N ALA A 627 -7.55 5.03 1.15
CA ALA A 627 -8.70 5.87 1.49
C ALA A 627 -9.96 5.47 0.71
N ILE A 628 -9.83 5.20 -0.60
CA ILE A 628 -10.92 4.77 -1.49
C ILE A 628 -11.46 3.39 -1.09
N GLU A 629 -10.59 2.38 -1.00
CA GLU A 629 -10.99 0.99 -0.69
C GLU A 629 -11.74 0.86 0.65
N ALA A 630 -11.31 1.64 1.64
CA ALA A 630 -11.93 1.68 2.95
C ALA A 630 -13.15 2.61 3.04
N GLN A 631 -13.30 3.55 2.10
CA GLN A 631 -14.13 4.75 2.22
C GLN A 631 -13.95 5.45 3.59
N ARG A 632 -12.72 5.85 3.87
CA ARG A 632 -12.30 6.54 5.08
C ARG A 632 -11.42 7.74 4.74
N TYR A 633 -11.42 8.76 5.61
CA TYR A 633 -10.37 9.77 5.57
C TYR A 633 -9.02 9.13 5.92
N LEU A 634 -7.95 9.56 5.23
CA LEU A 634 -6.58 9.21 5.54
C LEU A 634 -5.77 10.48 5.82
N VAL A 635 -5.07 10.48 6.96
CA VAL A 635 -4.12 11.52 7.36
C VAL A 635 -2.71 11.01 7.02
N ARG A 636 -2.01 11.65 6.08
CA ARG A 636 -0.63 11.30 5.70
C ARG A 636 0.33 12.37 6.21
N ALA A 637 1.21 12.00 7.13
CA ALA A 637 2.24 12.87 7.70
C ALA A 637 3.61 12.52 7.12
N ALA A 638 4.15 13.39 6.27
CA ALA A 638 5.48 13.26 5.68
C ALA A 638 6.49 14.22 6.33
N ASN A 639 7.78 13.88 6.33
CA ASN A 639 8.85 14.76 6.83
C ASN A 639 9.12 15.95 5.88
N ASP A 640 9.49 15.65 4.64
CA ASP A 640 9.73 16.61 3.52
C ASP A 640 8.90 16.25 2.27
N GLY A 641 8.22 15.09 2.30
CA GLY A 641 7.35 14.57 1.28
C GLY A 641 6.00 15.29 1.21
N ILE A 642 5.00 14.60 0.67
CA ILE A 642 3.66 15.17 0.51
C ILE A 642 2.80 14.81 1.72
N SER A 643 2.77 15.70 2.72
CA SER A 643 1.75 15.62 3.77
C SER A 643 0.38 15.98 3.20
N ALA A 644 -0.64 15.20 3.54
CA ALA A 644 -1.98 15.32 2.95
C ALA A 644 -3.09 14.85 3.88
N VAL A 645 -4.28 15.41 3.68
CA VAL A 645 -5.54 14.82 4.13
C VAL A 645 -6.30 14.36 2.89
N ILE A 646 -6.57 13.06 2.81
CA ILE A 646 -7.25 12.41 1.70
C ILE A 646 -8.65 12.01 2.15
N GLY A 647 -9.65 12.31 1.32
CA GLY A 647 -11.05 12.02 1.56
C GLY A 647 -11.44 10.57 1.20
N PRO A 648 -12.66 10.13 1.59
CA PRO A 648 -13.15 8.77 1.34
C PRO A 648 -13.26 8.33 -0.13
N ARG A 649 -13.04 9.22 -1.09
CA ARG A 649 -13.05 8.92 -2.53
C ARG A 649 -11.67 9.14 -3.18
N GLY A 650 -10.61 9.25 -2.38
CA GLY A 650 -9.25 9.51 -2.87
C GLY A 650 -9.00 10.98 -3.23
N ASP A 651 -9.98 11.85 -2.98
CA ASP A 651 -9.94 13.28 -3.18
C ASP A 651 -9.01 13.97 -2.17
N PHE A 652 -8.18 14.92 -2.62
CA PHE A 652 -7.27 15.65 -1.73
C PHE A 652 -8.00 16.82 -1.07
N VAL A 653 -8.30 16.69 0.23
CA VAL A 653 -8.99 17.69 1.04
C VAL A 653 -8.02 18.82 1.44
N ALA A 654 -6.79 18.46 1.78
CA ALA A 654 -5.70 19.39 2.09
C ALA A 654 -4.35 18.78 1.70
N ARG A 655 -3.38 19.59 1.28
CA ARG A 655 -1.99 19.17 0.99
C ARG A 655 -1.00 20.25 1.42
N ALA A 656 0.15 19.84 1.94
CA ALA A 656 1.26 20.72 2.29
C ALA A 656 2.17 20.96 1.05
N PRO A 657 2.89 22.09 1.00
CA PRO A 657 3.99 22.26 0.05
C PRO A 657 5.13 21.27 0.36
N GLU A 658 5.74 20.69 -0.67
CA GLU A 658 6.88 19.77 -0.49
C GLU A 658 8.17 20.50 -0.10
N PHE A 659 9.07 19.81 0.61
CA PHE A 659 10.38 20.33 1.06
C PHE A 659 10.33 21.58 1.96
N GLN A 660 9.15 21.98 2.45
CA GLN A 660 8.96 23.18 3.26
C GLN A 660 8.41 22.85 4.65
N GLN A 661 8.86 23.60 5.65
CA GLN A 661 8.34 23.52 7.01
C GLN A 661 6.88 24.03 7.04
N ALA A 662 5.94 23.22 7.55
CA ALA A 662 4.52 23.56 7.53
C ALA A 662 3.73 22.93 8.69
N VAL A 663 2.57 23.52 9.00
CA VAL A 663 1.50 22.90 9.80
C VAL A 663 0.23 22.85 8.94
N LEU A 664 -0.07 21.69 8.37
CA LEU A 664 -1.25 21.51 7.53
C LEU A 664 -2.47 21.24 8.41
N ARG A 665 -3.39 22.20 8.52
CA ARG A 665 -4.67 22.02 9.22
C ARG A 665 -5.78 21.60 8.27
N SER A 666 -6.67 20.73 8.73
CA SER A 666 -7.89 20.31 8.03
C SER A 666 -8.95 19.84 9.04
N ALA A 667 -10.18 19.69 8.59
CA ALA A 667 -11.13 18.79 9.25
C ALA A 667 -11.08 17.39 8.59
N ILE A 668 -11.48 16.37 9.35
CA ILE A 668 -11.72 14.99 8.89
C ILE A 668 -13.04 14.50 9.50
N VAL A 669 -13.80 13.66 8.79
CA VAL A 669 -15.06 13.10 9.34
C VAL A 669 -14.84 11.62 9.67
N PRO A 670 -15.00 11.18 10.94
CA PRO A 670 -14.92 9.76 11.28
C PRO A 670 -16.04 8.98 10.60
N ARG A 671 -15.75 7.77 10.12
CA ARG A 671 -16.72 6.91 9.44
C ARG A 671 -16.77 5.51 10.03
N THR A 672 -17.90 4.82 9.93
CA THR A 672 -18.06 3.41 10.33
C THR A 672 -18.80 2.61 9.26
N GLY A 673 -18.79 1.27 9.40
CA GLY A 673 -19.20 0.34 8.35
C GLY A 673 -18.00 -0.32 7.68
N ALA A 674 -18.26 -1.09 6.62
CA ALA A 674 -17.24 -1.80 5.88
C ALA A 674 -17.69 -2.03 4.43
N SER A 675 -16.86 -1.62 3.48
CA SER A 675 -16.96 -1.96 2.06
C SER A 675 -16.84 -3.47 1.84
N PRO A 676 -17.37 -4.04 0.73
CA PRO A 676 -17.21 -5.46 0.42
C PRO A 676 -15.73 -5.90 0.42
N TYR A 677 -14.80 -5.06 -0.03
CA TYR A 677 -13.37 -5.33 0.08
C TYR A 677 -12.92 -5.52 1.54
N LEU A 678 -13.32 -4.61 2.45
CA LEU A 678 -13.00 -4.78 3.88
C LEU A 678 -13.69 -6.00 4.52
N ARG A 679 -14.75 -6.56 3.90
CA ARG A 679 -15.43 -7.76 4.41
C ARG A 679 -14.72 -9.05 4.00
N PHE A 680 -14.30 -9.16 2.73
CA PHE A 680 -13.84 -10.40 2.10
C PHE A 680 -12.38 -10.38 1.64
N GLY A 681 -11.72 -9.21 1.62
CA GLY A 681 -10.39 -9.01 1.06
C GLY A 681 -10.32 -9.44 -0.41
N ASN A 682 -9.18 -9.99 -0.81
CA ASN A 682 -8.97 -10.47 -2.17
C ASN A 682 -9.67 -11.82 -2.46
N VAL A 683 -10.28 -12.50 -1.47
CA VAL A 683 -10.72 -13.91 -1.60
C VAL A 683 -11.72 -14.14 -2.74
N PRO A 684 -12.78 -13.32 -2.95
CA PRO A 684 -13.71 -13.53 -4.06
C PRO A 684 -13.03 -13.36 -5.43
N LEU A 685 -12.09 -12.43 -5.52
CA LEU A 685 -11.29 -12.22 -6.73
C LEU A 685 -10.36 -13.41 -6.98
N LEU A 686 -9.64 -13.91 -5.97
CA LEU A 686 -8.75 -15.06 -6.11
C LEU A 686 -9.49 -16.32 -6.56
N ILE A 687 -10.70 -16.56 -6.05
CA ILE A 687 -11.57 -17.66 -6.50
C ILE A 687 -11.93 -17.49 -8.00
N LEU A 688 -12.33 -16.29 -8.41
CA LEU A 688 -12.62 -15.98 -9.82
C LEU A 688 -11.39 -16.19 -10.73
N LEU A 689 -10.20 -15.75 -10.30
CA LEU A 689 -8.96 -15.93 -11.04
C LEU A 689 -8.60 -17.42 -11.21
N VAL A 690 -8.72 -18.23 -10.15
CA VAL A 690 -8.46 -19.68 -10.22
C VAL A 690 -9.45 -20.37 -11.17
N ILE A 691 -10.75 -20.07 -11.07
CA ILE A 691 -11.77 -20.63 -11.98
C ILE A 691 -11.48 -20.24 -13.44
N ALA A 692 -11.16 -18.96 -13.69
CA ALA A 692 -10.83 -18.45 -15.02
C ALA A 692 -9.60 -19.16 -15.64
N LEU A 693 -8.54 -19.35 -14.84
CA LEU A 693 -7.32 -20.04 -15.25
C LEU A 693 -7.56 -21.54 -15.49
N SER A 694 -8.30 -22.22 -14.61
CA SER A 694 -8.68 -23.62 -14.79
C SER A 694 -9.51 -23.82 -16.07
N ALA A 695 -10.49 -22.96 -16.33
CA ALA A 695 -11.30 -23.01 -17.55
C ALA A 695 -10.46 -22.76 -18.81
N ALA A 696 -9.48 -21.85 -18.76
CA ALA A 696 -8.56 -21.59 -19.87
C ALA A 696 -7.67 -22.81 -20.17
N VAL A 697 -7.08 -23.45 -19.15
CA VAL A 697 -6.26 -24.67 -19.32
C VAL A 697 -7.09 -25.84 -19.85
N LEU A 698 -8.31 -26.05 -19.34
CA LEU A 698 -9.22 -27.08 -19.85
C LEU A 698 -9.59 -26.86 -21.34
N ARG A 699 -9.78 -25.60 -21.75
CA ARG A 699 -9.95 -25.20 -23.17
C ARG A 699 -8.65 -25.19 -24.00
N ARG A 700 -7.50 -25.58 -23.42
CA ARG A 700 -6.27 -25.89 -24.17
C ARG A 700 -6.06 -27.39 -24.34
N VAL A 701 -6.62 -28.21 -23.44
CA VAL A 701 -6.56 -29.68 -23.50
C VAL A 701 -7.65 -30.26 -24.43
N ARG A 702 -8.80 -29.61 -24.53
CA ARG A 702 -9.83 -29.91 -25.54
C ARG A 702 -9.58 -29.02 -26.76
N PRO A 703 -9.22 -29.58 -27.94
CA PRO A 703 -8.99 -28.81 -29.16
C PRO A 703 -10.28 -28.22 -29.73
#